data_AF-A0A2H3I549-F1
#
_entry.id   AF-A0A2H3I549-F1
#
_cell.length_a   1.000
_cell.length_b   1.000
_cell.length_c   1.000
_cell.angle_alpha   90.00
_cell.angle_beta   90.00
_cell.angle_gamma   90.00
#
_symmetry.space_group_name_H-M   'P 1'
#
loop_
_entity.id
_entity.type
_entity.pdbx_description
1 polymer ?
#
loop_
_entity_poly.entity_id
_entity_poly.type
_entity_poly.pdbx_seq_one_letter_code
_entity_poly.pdbx_strand_id
1 'polypeptide(L)'
;MCQDCEKQRKASPSASATAKSGGTSELSSDQAGDTTPLQVAQKVEGLTINNYGHISFFNDKPVLGIPGPLTFGETDAMRELLGRSPQAVDKYSNLLGGTNQSTDRTASIGIENKLPVTLSYVTLEHQYSDWEPEIKTWQGVKANTSTAANFKASYQTGASGTDHWRLTITFEDEAGGAVFSTSWKNCMMKASDDSQYGPMWFQIIKDIFNINLRSGACKTTIDNGIVPYNRDGRFDYIKYNAYFFVSVYNSFPVSAGAKMEHHFKSDPPFYSNYIGPIISGGRSRPWVVYSNPGGSDYWNIAVKLDVVPPINSDETQGKPFKNQKENKECAFFTSNDPGGNITIDIHPSGWTIDMPSGSCNDKWITPLGYNTVAFIALENNFAQNIRYVSLTHQYSSNSAYIYEYPYILHAETCSQFNMVEYNTGSSGYDYWTVDVFLADDWHYQNNKPGKRCFLRESDATTLTFGISESEFNINLPSGSCKDDMKALGVVDVLLGADLDMPYNRNCYLAAHNAFANYAEGFIVANQALSISNQLCWGASTLLLDIWVYNDDIYLLHAWGEPIIGYLANNPFATPISLLSALKAINQYLTHFDNNVITIIIEDKIDAAHRADLWSIFQEAGVADDVFWPSPDMQKDKNWPTLSEMLYKIKRRLVVFSDYNGADKVFPYQWDFMSENVYGPDSLNSETWTRLRSESKGSPYGSKNLVAMNHFPWVQIGQELLPDWFPLIEHANTADFIEEHVKAFQDGYGITPNWLNLDFIDVGGGVTKTFYCNTALHRGEITEPVKLAAGRFIYKKVFEQPTINGKPTTDGEPSQLRRIHKMKKNDTMDRVPNHKPTQVDSMQDGAKDGPINYQPKHVTFSHG
;
A
#
# COMPACT_ATOMS: atom_id res chain seq x y z
N MET A 1 -32.68 36.46 -33.63
CA MET A 1 -33.38 37.76 -33.51
C MET A 1 -33.20 38.25 -32.08
N CYS A 2 -32.76 39.51 -31.92
CA CYS A 2 -32.47 40.26 -30.67
C CYS A 2 -31.20 39.80 -29.91
N GLN A 3 -30.00 40.38 -30.04
CA GLN A 3 -29.48 41.73 -30.36
C GLN A 3 -29.39 42.70 -29.17
N ASP A 4 -28.14 43.12 -28.91
CA ASP A 4 -27.62 44.38 -28.32
C ASP A 4 -27.74 44.69 -26.81
N CYS A 5 -26.57 44.83 -26.15
CA CYS A 5 -26.02 46.16 -25.86
C CYS A 5 -24.52 46.11 -25.46
N GLU A 6 -23.70 46.82 -26.24
CA GLU A 6 -22.28 47.07 -26.04
C GLU A 6 -22.06 48.51 -25.50
N LYS A 7 -20.93 48.71 -24.81
CA LYS A 7 -20.12 49.96 -24.71
C LYS A 7 -20.58 51.10 -23.77
N GLN A 8 -19.75 51.47 -22.79
CA GLN A 8 -18.65 52.46 -22.96
C GLN A 8 -17.86 52.81 -21.67
N ARG A 9 -16.53 52.94 -21.87
CA ARG A 9 -15.57 53.94 -21.33
C ARG A 9 -14.79 53.71 -20.01
N LYS A 10 -13.54 53.27 -20.19
CA LYS A 10 -12.24 53.96 -19.92
C LYS A 10 -12.15 54.91 -18.71
N ALA A 11 -11.22 54.65 -17.78
CA ALA A 11 -9.88 55.28 -17.69
C ALA A 11 -9.19 55.02 -16.32
N SER A 12 -7.97 54.49 -16.34
CA SER A 12 -6.95 54.54 -15.25
C SER A 12 -6.35 55.97 -15.13
N PRO A 13 -5.34 56.30 -14.28
CA PRO A 13 -4.55 55.47 -13.34
C PRO A 13 -4.15 56.14 -11.99
N SER A 14 -3.48 55.35 -11.12
CA SER A 14 -2.16 55.64 -10.52
C SER A 14 -2.00 55.49 -8.98
N ALA A 15 -0.84 54.91 -8.66
CA ALA A 15 0.07 55.20 -7.54
C ALA A 15 -0.14 54.57 -6.14
N SER A 16 0.64 53.50 -5.92
CA SER A 16 1.64 53.29 -4.86
C SER A 16 1.47 53.97 -3.49
N ALA A 17 1.56 53.18 -2.41
CA ALA A 17 2.63 53.33 -1.42
C ALA A 17 2.66 52.17 -0.39
N THR A 18 3.87 51.65 -0.22
CA THR A 18 4.44 50.88 0.89
C THR A 18 4.17 51.44 2.30
N ALA A 19 4.00 50.56 3.30
CA ALA A 19 4.80 50.57 4.54
C ALA A 19 4.49 49.36 5.47
N LYS A 20 5.55 48.76 6.00
CA LYS A 20 5.60 47.74 7.04
C LYS A 20 5.34 48.35 8.43
N SER A 21 4.84 47.53 9.37
CA SER A 21 5.55 47.07 10.60
C SER A 21 4.67 46.96 11.85
N GLY A 22 4.79 45.80 12.53
CA GLY A 22 5.01 45.72 13.98
C GLY A 22 3.82 45.61 14.94
N GLY A 23 3.74 44.47 15.64
CA GLY A 23 3.72 44.47 17.12
C GLY A 23 2.39 44.19 17.85
N THR A 24 2.17 42.91 18.16
CA THR A 24 1.84 42.28 19.48
C THR A 24 0.85 42.88 20.50
N SER A 25 -0.02 41.96 21.00
CA SER A 25 -0.63 41.83 22.36
C SER A 25 -1.65 42.90 22.81
N GLU A 26 -2.71 42.66 23.59
CA GLU A 26 -3.39 41.51 24.21
C GLU A 26 -4.76 42.04 24.72
N LEU A 27 -5.77 41.17 24.76
CA LEU A 27 -6.92 41.08 25.71
C LEU A 27 -7.75 42.32 26.12
N SER A 28 -9.07 42.29 25.84
CA SER A 28 -10.14 42.19 26.87
C SER A 28 -11.56 42.12 26.26
N SER A 29 -12.37 41.15 26.74
CA SER A 29 -13.83 41.18 27.10
C SER A 29 -14.73 42.30 26.51
N ASP A 30 -15.99 42.12 26.11
CA ASP A 30 -17.06 41.20 26.50
C ASP A 30 -18.29 41.45 25.58
N GLN A 31 -19.29 40.54 25.66
CA GLN A 31 -20.71 40.65 25.25
C GLN A 31 -21.16 39.98 23.93
N ALA A 32 -21.47 38.69 24.07
CA ALA A 32 -22.79 38.06 23.91
C ALA A 32 -23.79 38.58 22.85
N GLY A 33 -24.20 37.66 21.98
CA GLY A 33 -25.40 37.73 21.16
C GLY A 33 -25.60 36.44 20.36
N ASP A 34 -26.36 35.50 20.91
CA ASP A 34 -26.75 34.22 20.31
C ASP A 34 -27.37 34.36 18.91
N THR A 35 -27.02 33.46 17.97
CA THR A 35 -27.94 32.46 17.39
C THR A 35 -27.24 31.70 16.25
N THR A 36 -27.02 30.38 16.43
CA THR A 36 -26.77 29.45 15.32
C THR A 36 -27.48 28.11 15.58
N PRO A 37 -28.00 27.43 14.54
CA PRO A 37 -28.74 26.19 14.70
C PRO A 37 -27.80 25.01 14.97
N LEU A 38 -28.25 24.07 15.80
CA LEU A 38 -27.60 22.77 16.02
C LEU A 38 -27.38 22.03 14.68
N GLN A 39 -26.11 21.84 14.30
CA GLN A 39 -25.67 20.64 13.60
C GLN A 39 -25.01 19.74 14.64
N VAL A 40 -25.74 18.70 15.05
CA VAL A 40 -25.18 17.61 15.86
C VAL A 40 -24.27 16.79 14.93
N ALA A 41 -22.98 17.10 14.92
CA ALA A 41 -21.97 16.17 14.43
C ALA A 41 -21.80 15.07 15.50
N GLN A 42 -22.43 13.91 15.29
CA GLN A 42 -22.04 12.70 16.01
C GLN A 42 -20.62 12.33 15.56
N LYS A 43 -19.65 12.71 16.38
CA LYS A 43 -18.26 12.28 16.24
C LYS A 43 -18.19 10.81 16.64
N VAL A 44 -18.18 9.90 15.67
CA VAL A 44 -17.81 8.50 15.88
C VAL A 44 -16.29 8.46 15.97
N GLU A 45 -15.75 8.30 17.18
CA GLU A 45 -14.32 8.05 17.37
C GLU A 45 -13.98 6.63 16.88
N GLY A 46 -13.18 6.52 15.81
CA GLY A 46 -12.65 5.23 15.35
C GLY A 46 -12.54 5.02 13.84
N LEU A 47 -12.88 5.99 12.98
CA LEU A 47 -12.68 5.88 11.53
C LEU A 47 -11.89 7.07 10.99
N THR A 48 -10.74 6.79 10.38
CA THR A 48 -10.09 7.69 9.43
C THR A 48 -10.00 6.96 8.11
N ILE A 49 -10.74 7.42 7.11
CA ILE A 49 -10.65 6.93 5.73
C ILE A 49 -9.55 7.75 5.05
N ASN A 50 -8.51 7.12 4.52
CA ASN A 50 -7.59 7.80 3.60
C ASN A 50 -8.13 7.71 2.17
N ASN A 51 -7.61 8.56 1.27
CA ASN A 51 -8.11 8.77 -0.10
C ASN A 51 -8.00 7.55 -1.04
N TYR A 52 -7.55 6.39 -0.55
CA TYR A 52 -7.46 5.13 -1.29
C TYR A 52 -8.44 4.07 -0.77
N GLY A 53 -9.35 4.41 0.15
CA GLY A 53 -10.33 3.46 0.67
C GLY A 53 -9.76 2.38 1.60
N HIS A 54 -8.56 2.57 2.15
CA HIS A 54 -8.06 1.65 3.18
C HIS A 54 -8.84 1.85 4.50
N ILE A 55 -9.63 0.83 4.85
CA ILE A 55 -10.21 0.69 6.18
C ILE A 55 -9.18 -0.02 7.06
N SER A 56 -8.64 0.68 8.06
CA SER A 56 -7.85 0.04 9.11
C SER A 56 -8.78 -0.39 10.25
N PHE A 57 -8.94 -1.70 10.44
CA PHE A 57 -9.66 -2.23 11.59
C PHE A 57 -8.79 -2.15 12.85
N PHE A 58 -9.19 -1.30 13.80
CA PHE A 58 -8.80 -1.45 15.21
C PHE A 58 -9.97 -2.06 15.97
N ASN A 59 -9.99 -3.38 16.10
CA ASN A 59 -10.87 -4.05 17.08
C ASN A 59 -10.01 -4.54 18.25
N ASP A 60 -10.01 -3.75 19.31
CA ASP A 60 -9.69 -4.20 20.68
C ASP A 60 -10.43 -3.29 21.67
N LYS A 61 -11.77 -3.40 21.70
CA LYS A 61 -12.56 -2.96 22.86
C LYS A 61 -13.63 -3.99 23.19
N PRO A 62 -13.64 -4.57 24.41
CA PRO A 62 -14.79 -5.31 24.90
C PRO A 62 -15.95 -4.35 25.18
N VAL A 63 -17.13 -4.80 24.78
CA VAL A 63 -18.45 -4.18 24.93
C VAL A 63 -18.71 -3.76 26.38
N LEU A 64 -19.04 -2.48 26.59
CA LEU A 64 -19.40 -1.87 27.88
C LEU A 64 -20.92 -1.78 28.00
N GLY A 65 -21.49 -2.48 28.99
CA GLY A 65 -22.87 -2.28 29.48
C GLY A 65 -22.87 -1.42 30.76
N ILE A 66 -23.76 -0.43 30.82
CA ILE A 66 -23.97 0.62 31.85
C ILE A 66 -25.42 0.46 32.41
N PRO A 67 -25.92 1.05 33.55
CA PRO A 67 -25.37 1.54 34.86
C PRO A 67 -26.12 1.06 36.16
N GLY A 68 -25.42 1.13 37.31
CA GLY A 68 -25.81 1.72 38.62
C GLY A 68 -26.93 1.11 39.49
N PRO A 69 -27.18 1.59 40.75
CA PRO A 69 -26.44 2.59 41.56
C PRO A 69 -26.22 2.19 43.06
N LEU A 70 -25.36 2.92 43.78
CA LEU A 70 -25.69 3.67 45.03
C LEU A 70 -24.45 4.04 45.86
N THR A 71 -24.31 5.35 46.02
CA THR A 71 -23.51 6.12 46.97
C THR A 71 -24.05 6.06 48.39
N PHE A 72 -23.18 5.99 49.40
CA PHE A 72 -23.21 6.69 50.72
C PHE A 72 -21.76 6.57 51.24
N GLY A 73 -21.05 7.55 51.80
CA GLY A 73 -21.41 8.72 52.60
C GLY A 73 -20.41 8.75 53.76
N GLU A 74 -19.71 9.86 53.95
CA GLU A 74 -18.64 10.09 54.94
C GLU A 74 -19.06 9.81 56.39
N THR A 75 -18.10 9.54 57.28
CA THR A 75 -17.76 10.47 58.41
C THR A 75 -16.64 9.97 59.31
N ASP A 76 -15.80 10.93 59.70
CA ASP A 76 -14.80 10.90 60.76
C ASP A 76 -15.38 10.55 62.14
N ALA A 77 -14.66 9.72 62.91
CA ALA A 77 -14.65 9.82 64.36
C ALA A 77 -13.37 9.23 64.98
N MET A 78 -12.67 10.09 65.72
CA MET A 78 -11.75 9.83 66.84
C MET A 78 -10.24 9.65 66.56
N ARG A 79 -9.59 10.82 66.59
CA ARG A 79 -8.18 11.02 66.98
C ARG A 79 -8.09 11.24 68.51
N GLU A 80 -7.00 10.74 69.09
CA GLU A 80 -6.39 11.09 70.39
C GLU A 80 -7.08 10.70 71.72
N LEU A 81 -6.39 9.81 72.45
CA LEU A 81 -6.04 10.05 73.85
C LEU A 81 -4.71 9.36 74.18
N LEU A 82 -3.68 10.18 74.37
CA LEU A 82 -2.41 9.82 74.98
C LEU A 82 -2.61 9.53 76.47
N GLY A 83 -1.92 8.50 76.96
CA GLY A 83 -1.30 8.55 78.29
C GLY A 83 -1.65 7.44 79.27
N ARG A 84 -0.68 6.53 79.44
CA ARG A 84 -0.08 6.02 80.71
C ARG A 84 0.05 4.50 80.74
N SER A 85 1.30 4.05 80.60
CA SER A 85 1.74 2.70 80.97
C SER A 85 1.68 2.51 82.49
N PRO A 86 1.48 1.27 82.98
CA PRO A 86 2.09 0.79 84.20
C PRO A 86 3.33 -0.04 83.84
N GLN A 87 4.52 0.46 84.21
CA GLN A 87 5.71 -0.38 84.34
C GLN A 87 5.60 -1.15 85.66
N ALA A 88 5.61 -2.49 85.61
CA ALA A 88 5.92 -3.31 86.77
C ALA A 88 7.42 -3.61 86.75
N VAL A 89 8.12 -3.21 87.82
CA VAL A 89 9.55 -3.48 88.05
C VAL A 89 9.65 -4.29 89.34
N ASP A 90 10.51 -5.32 89.36
CA ASP A 90 10.86 -6.03 90.60
C ASP A 90 12.01 -5.31 91.35
N LYS A 91 12.25 -5.76 92.59
CA LYS A 91 13.07 -5.11 93.61
C LYS A 91 14.58 -5.05 93.32
N TYR A 92 15.06 -5.47 92.14
CA TYR A 92 16.50 -5.46 91.78
C TYR A 92 16.86 -4.82 90.43
N SER A 93 15.97 -4.07 89.78
CA SER A 93 16.33 -3.23 88.61
C SER A 93 17.02 -3.98 87.46
N ASN A 94 16.73 -5.26 87.24
CA ASN A 94 17.26 -6.02 86.11
C ASN A 94 16.20 -6.14 85.00
N LEU A 95 16.57 -5.76 83.77
CA LEU A 95 15.83 -6.06 82.54
C LEU A 95 15.78 -7.58 82.34
N LEU A 96 14.65 -8.19 82.64
CA LEU A 96 14.41 -9.60 82.36
C LEU A 96 13.76 -9.77 80.98
N GLY A 97 14.59 -10.22 80.03
CA GLY A 97 14.26 -11.18 78.99
C GLY A 97 13.04 -10.90 78.11
N GLY A 98 13.21 -10.11 77.05
CA GLY A 98 12.38 -10.24 75.86
C GLY A 98 12.84 -11.47 75.08
N THR A 99 12.06 -12.54 75.12
CA THR A 99 12.22 -13.67 74.19
C THR A 99 12.06 -13.15 72.76
N ASN A 100 13.08 -13.27 71.91
CA ASN A 100 12.93 -13.17 70.45
C ASN A 100 12.04 -14.34 70.00
N GLN A 101 10.71 -14.18 70.11
CA GLN A 101 9.79 -15.11 69.47
C GLN A 101 9.81 -14.81 67.98
N SER A 102 10.43 -15.71 67.22
CA SER A 102 10.26 -15.75 65.78
C SER A 102 8.78 -15.98 65.48
N THR A 103 8.17 -15.10 64.68
CA THR A 103 6.79 -15.26 64.21
C THR A 103 6.78 -15.50 62.72
N ASP A 104 6.19 -16.62 62.28
CA ASP A 104 5.89 -16.91 60.89
C ASP A 104 4.88 -15.89 60.35
N ARG A 105 5.14 -15.36 59.16
CA ARG A 105 4.33 -14.35 58.48
C ARG A 105 4.21 -14.70 57.00
N THR A 106 3.20 -14.12 56.35
CA THR A 106 3.03 -14.25 54.90
C THR A 106 2.76 -12.90 54.27
N ALA A 107 3.30 -12.64 53.08
CA ALA A 107 3.02 -11.45 52.28
C ALA A 107 2.32 -11.81 50.97
N SER A 108 1.42 -10.94 50.50
CA SER A 108 0.67 -11.12 49.25
C SER A 108 1.24 -10.22 48.16
N ILE A 109 1.76 -10.81 47.09
CA ILE A 109 2.59 -10.11 46.11
C ILE A 109 2.04 -10.32 44.69
N GLY A 110 2.02 -9.24 43.91
CA GLY A 110 1.79 -9.24 42.47
C GLY A 110 2.95 -8.60 41.71
N ILE A 111 2.88 -8.64 40.39
CA ILE A 111 3.86 -8.03 39.49
C ILE A 111 3.19 -6.87 38.73
N GLU A 112 3.93 -5.80 38.54
CA GLU A 112 3.59 -4.71 37.64
C GLU A 112 4.61 -4.68 36.49
N ASN A 113 4.15 -5.00 35.29
CA ASN A 113 4.95 -4.93 34.07
C ASN A 113 4.90 -3.49 33.54
N LYS A 114 5.99 -2.72 33.70
CA LYS A 114 6.14 -1.37 33.13
C LYS A 114 6.95 -1.36 31.82
N LEU A 115 7.17 -2.53 31.22
CA LEU A 115 7.80 -2.64 29.91
C LEU A 115 6.79 -2.31 28.82
N PRO A 116 7.24 -1.84 27.64
CA PRO A 116 6.35 -1.50 26.53
C PRO A 116 5.89 -2.73 25.73
N VAL A 117 6.22 -3.95 26.18
CA VAL A 117 5.88 -5.23 25.56
C VAL A 117 5.18 -6.16 26.54
N THR A 118 4.39 -7.08 26.01
CA THR A 118 3.81 -8.19 26.78
C THR A 118 4.89 -9.22 27.10
N LEU A 119 4.90 -9.70 28.35
CA LEU A 119 5.76 -10.79 28.77
C LEU A 119 4.98 -12.11 28.67
N SER A 120 5.54 -13.10 27.98
CA SER A 120 4.94 -14.44 27.86
C SER A 120 4.82 -15.10 29.23
N TYR A 121 5.89 -15.00 30.03
CA TYR A 121 5.93 -15.51 31.40
C TYR A 121 6.68 -14.55 32.32
N VAL A 122 6.20 -14.47 33.56
CA VAL A 122 6.94 -13.86 34.67
C VAL A 122 6.95 -14.83 35.82
N THR A 123 8.12 -15.26 36.26
CA THR A 123 8.31 -16.15 37.41
C THR A 123 9.02 -15.40 38.53
N LEU A 124 8.37 -15.35 39.70
CA LEU A 124 8.93 -14.79 40.93
C LEU A 124 9.24 -15.93 41.90
N GLU A 125 10.42 -15.87 42.51
CA GLU A 125 10.90 -16.82 43.49
C GLU A 125 11.32 -16.08 44.76
N HIS A 126 10.92 -16.65 45.91
CA HIS A 126 11.28 -16.18 47.23
C HIS A 126 11.81 -17.35 48.07
N GLN A 127 12.85 -17.10 48.85
CA GLN A 127 13.41 -18.08 49.77
C GLN A 127 13.80 -17.38 51.06
N TYR A 128 13.22 -17.80 52.18
CA TYR A 128 13.67 -17.38 53.51
C TYR A 128 14.79 -18.28 54.00
N SER A 129 16.02 -17.75 54.10
CA SER A 129 17.21 -18.49 54.55
C SER A 129 17.39 -19.82 53.82
N ASP A 130 17.35 -20.94 54.53
CA ASP A 130 17.54 -22.31 54.03
C ASP A 130 16.20 -23.03 53.78
N TRP A 131 15.08 -22.32 53.80
CA TRP A 131 13.76 -22.88 53.49
C TRP A 131 13.66 -23.27 52.02
N GLU A 132 12.67 -24.09 51.68
CA GLU A 132 12.37 -24.42 50.29
C GLU A 132 11.88 -23.15 49.54
N PRO A 133 12.36 -22.89 48.31
CA PRO A 133 11.90 -21.75 47.53
C PRO A 133 10.41 -21.82 47.19
N GLU A 134 9.71 -20.70 47.39
CA GLU A 134 8.34 -20.49 46.95
C GLU A 134 8.34 -19.83 45.57
N ILE A 135 7.57 -20.38 44.62
CA ILE A 135 7.63 -20.00 43.20
C ILE A 135 6.24 -19.67 42.66
N LYS A 136 6.13 -18.59 41.89
CA LYS A 136 4.91 -18.24 41.15
C LYS A 136 5.21 -17.78 39.74
N THR A 137 4.48 -18.35 38.77
CA THR A 137 4.49 -17.90 37.37
C THR A 137 3.15 -17.28 36.98
N TRP A 138 3.21 -16.12 36.31
CA TRP A 138 2.10 -15.50 35.59
C TRP A 138 2.34 -15.61 34.09
N GLN A 139 1.27 -15.81 33.31
CA GLN A 139 1.32 -15.93 31.85
C GLN A 139 0.70 -14.70 31.18
N GLY A 140 1.25 -14.28 30.04
CA GLY A 140 0.68 -13.22 29.20
C GLY A 140 0.52 -11.89 29.92
N VAL A 141 1.54 -11.46 30.67
CA VAL A 141 1.49 -10.22 31.45
C VAL A 141 1.62 -9.02 30.52
N LYS A 142 0.50 -8.39 30.18
CA LYS A 142 0.39 -7.29 29.21
C LYS A 142 1.27 -6.09 29.60
N ALA A 143 1.77 -5.38 28.59
CA ALA A 143 2.51 -4.13 28.76
C ALA A 143 1.74 -3.11 29.62
N ASN A 144 2.43 -2.44 30.54
CA ASN A 144 1.88 -1.40 31.43
C ASN A 144 0.68 -1.86 32.28
N THR A 145 0.62 -3.13 32.67
CA THR A 145 -0.45 -3.68 33.53
C THR A 145 0.09 -4.34 34.80
N SER A 146 -0.81 -4.65 35.73
CA SER A 146 -0.51 -5.37 36.98
C SER A 146 -1.21 -6.72 37.00
N THR A 147 -0.54 -7.73 37.54
CA THR A 147 -1.13 -9.05 37.81
C THR A 147 -1.94 -9.04 39.10
N ALA A 148 -2.75 -10.08 39.30
CA ALA A 148 -3.33 -10.36 40.61
C ALA A 148 -2.23 -10.66 41.65
N ALA A 149 -2.35 -10.08 42.84
CA ALA A 149 -1.40 -10.26 43.94
C ALA A 149 -1.61 -11.58 44.70
N ASN A 150 -1.47 -12.70 43.99
CA ASN A 150 -1.76 -14.05 44.48
C ASN A 150 -0.51 -14.90 44.76
N PHE A 151 0.69 -14.31 44.75
CA PHE A 151 1.87 -14.96 45.31
C PHE A 151 1.90 -14.78 46.82
N LYS A 152 2.15 -15.87 47.56
CA LYS A 152 2.28 -15.87 49.02
C LYS A 152 3.73 -16.16 49.36
N ALA A 153 4.40 -15.18 49.95
CA ALA A 153 5.79 -15.28 50.39
C ALA A 153 5.83 -15.45 51.92
N SER A 154 6.40 -16.55 52.40
CA SER A 154 6.46 -16.93 53.81
C SER A 154 7.81 -16.55 54.41
N TYR A 155 7.81 -15.85 55.54
CA TYR A 155 9.03 -15.33 56.17
C TYR A 155 8.90 -15.24 57.69
N GLN A 156 10.03 -15.06 58.40
CA GLN A 156 10.05 -14.86 59.85
C GLN A 156 10.63 -13.50 60.25
N THR A 157 10.01 -12.87 61.25
CA THR A 157 10.51 -11.64 61.87
C THR A 157 11.07 -11.90 63.27
N GLY A 158 12.20 -11.28 63.61
CA GLY A 158 12.84 -11.43 64.94
C GLY A 158 13.87 -12.56 65.04
N ALA A 159 14.06 -13.34 63.97
CA ALA A 159 15.11 -14.36 63.81
C ALA A 159 16.25 -13.87 62.89
N SER A 160 17.40 -14.55 62.90
CA SER A 160 18.60 -14.20 62.11
C SER A 160 18.56 -14.63 60.64
N GLY A 161 17.36 -14.81 60.06
CA GLY A 161 17.22 -15.26 58.67
C GLY A 161 17.30 -14.15 57.63
N THR A 162 17.30 -14.51 56.34
CA THR A 162 17.44 -13.58 55.21
C THR A 162 16.43 -13.90 54.11
N ASP A 163 15.74 -12.90 53.61
CA ASP A 163 14.81 -13.03 52.48
C ASP A 163 15.55 -12.86 51.15
N HIS A 164 15.59 -13.93 50.36
CA HIS A 164 16.20 -13.97 49.04
C HIS A 164 15.12 -13.92 47.96
N TRP A 165 15.32 -13.08 46.94
CA TRP A 165 14.37 -12.89 45.84
C TRP A 165 15.05 -13.10 44.50
N ARG A 166 14.36 -13.77 43.56
CA ARG A 166 14.78 -13.89 42.17
C ARG A 166 13.59 -13.68 41.23
N LEU A 167 13.80 -12.92 40.17
CA LEU A 167 12.83 -12.75 39.09
C LEU A 167 13.36 -13.39 37.80
N THR A 168 12.50 -14.07 37.08
CA THR A 168 12.71 -14.51 35.71
C THR A 168 11.59 -13.99 34.81
N ILE A 169 11.92 -13.38 33.69
CA ILE A 169 10.97 -12.91 32.67
C ILE A 169 11.24 -13.65 31.36
N THR A 170 10.18 -13.89 30.59
CA THR A 170 10.25 -14.50 29.26
C THR A 170 9.55 -13.60 28.25
N PHE A 171 10.27 -13.20 27.22
CA PHE A 171 9.71 -12.44 26.10
C PHE A 171 9.01 -13.37 25.11
N GLU A 172 8.06 -12.83 24.35
CA GLU A 172 7.46 -13.51 23.21
C GLU A 172 8.40 -13.37 22.00
N ASP A 173 8.96 -14.47 21.51
CA ASP A 173 9.74 -14.49 20.26
C ASP A 173 9.41 -15.71 19.39
N GLU A 174 9.75 -15.63 18.11
CA GLU A 174 9.49 -16.68 17.11
C GLU A 174 10.30 -17.98 17.36
N ALA A 175 11.27 -17.97 18.28
CA ALA A 175 12.23 -19.04 18.53
C ALA A 175 12.05 -19.77 19.88
N GLY A 176 10.96 -19.52 20.63
CA GLY A 176 10.65 -20.23 21.88
C GLY A 176 10.86 -19.41 23.17
N GLY A 177 11.09 -18.10 23.04
CA GLY A 177 11.05 -17.09 24.10
C GLY A 177 12.38 -16.87 24.83
N ALA A 178 13.01 -15.72 24.60
CA ALA A 178 14.17 -15.26 25.35
C ALA A 178 13.86 -15.12 26.85
N VAL A 179 14.75 -15.66 27.69
CA VAL A 179 14.59 -15.68 29.15
C VAL A 179 15.64 -14.78 29.79
N PHE A 180 15.21 -13.85 30.62
CA PHE A 180 16.09 -12.97 31.38
C PHE A 180 15.80 -13.10 32.87
N SER A 181 16.86 -13.12 33.70
CA SER A 181 16.71 -13.29 35.14
C SER A 181 17.63 -12.40 35.95
N THR A 182 17.23 -12.15 37.18
CA THR A 182 18.07 -11.49 38.19
C THR A 182 18.94 -12.52 38.90
N SER A 183 20.07 -12.09 39.46
CA SER A 183 20.69 -12.85 40.55
C SER A 183 19.79 -12.83 41.79
N TRP A 184 20.06 -13.73 42.75
CA TRP A 184 19.39 -13.72 44.06
C TRP A 184 19.72 -12.42 44.81
N LYS A 185 18.68 -11.66 45.14
CA LYS A 185 18.79 -10.40 45.88
C LYS A 185 18.29 -10.54 47.31
N ASN A 186 19.15 -10.22 48.27
CA ASN A 186 18.75 -10.15 49.67
C ASN A 186 17.92 -8.89 49.90
N CYS A 187 16.68 -9.06 50.35
CA CYS A 187 15.74 -7.97 50.61
C CYS A 187 14.85 -8.31 51.80
N MET A 188 15.31 -7.90 52.98
CA MET A 188 14.72 -8.27 54.26
C MET A 188 13.28 -7.80 54.41
N MET A 189 12.39 -8.73 54.72
CA MET A 189 11.01 -8.42 55.09
C MET A 189 10.90 -8.11 56.59
N LYS A 190 9.97 -7.22 56.94
CA LYS A 190 9.64 -6.89 58.33
C LYS A 190 8.15 -7.12 58.60
N ALA A 191 7.76 -6.96 59.85
CA ALA A 191 6.37 -7.14 60.26
C ALA A 191 5.40 -6.22 59.50
N SER A 192 5.85 -5.08 58.99
CA SER A 192 5.03 -4.16 58.18
C SER A 192 4.70 -4.69 56.77
N ASP A 193 5.39 -5.71 56.27
CA ASP A 193 5.16 -6.28 54.93
C ASP A 193 4.09 -7.37 54.90
N ASP A 194 3.55 -7.70 56.07
CA ASP A 194 2.58 -8.77 56.28
C ASP A 194 1.30 -8.53 55.46
N SER A 195 0.71 -9.63 54.96
CA SER A 195 -0.52 -9.64 54.16
C SER A 195 -1.68 -8.93 54.84
N GLN A 196 -1.70 -8.87 56.18
CA GLN A 196 -2.75 -8.13 56.91
C GLN A 196 -2.77 -6.63 56.57
N TYR A 197 -1.66 -6.07 56.07
CA TYR A 197 -1.57 -4.67 55.63
C TYR A 197 -1.86 -4.50 54.13
N GLY A 198 -2.34 -5.55 53.45
CA GLY A 198 -2.74 -5.56 52.06
C GLY A 198 -1.71 -6.17 51.10
N PRO A 199 -2.01 -6.22 49.80
CA PRO A 199 -1.08 -6.68 48.76
C PRO A 199 0.01 -5.65 48.43
N MET A 200 1.12 -6.13 47.85
CA MET A 200 2.23 -5.34 47.31
C MET A 200 2.48 -5.70 45.84
N TRP A 201 2.98 -4.76 45.05
CA TRP A 201 3.35 -5.00 43.64
C TRP A 201 4.82 -4.72 43.41
N PHE A 202 5.54 -5.74 42.98
CA PHE A 202 6.91 -5.59 42.52
C PHE A 202 6.92 -5.18 41.06
N GLN A 203 7.84 -4.30 40.70
CA GLN A 203 7.84 -3.61 39.42
C GLN A 203 8.98 -4.09 38.53
N ILE A 204 8.67 -4.30 37.26
CA ILE A 204 9.64 -4.54 36.20
C ILE A 204 9.71 -3.26 35.36
N ILE A 205 10.77 -2.48 35.52
CA ILE A 205 10.95 -1.18 34.85
C ILE A 205 12.32 -1.19 34.15
N LYS A 206 12.34 -1.04 32.83
CA LYS A 206 13.56 -1.18 32.03
C LYS A 206 14.24 -2.53 32.30
N ASP A 207 15.48 -2.53 32.76
CA ASP A 207 16.29 -3.66 33.21
C ASP A 207 16.27 -3.84 34.74
N ILE A 208 15.42 -3.11 35.46
CA ILE A 208 15.37 -3.08 36.92
C ILE A 208 14.15 -3.86 37.43
N PHE A 209 14.43 -4.79 38.35
CA PHE A 209 13.43 -5.39 39.21
C PHE A 209 13.38 -4.64 40.56
N ASN A 210 12.30 -3.90 40.78
CA ASN A 210 12.02 -3.17 42.00
C ASN A 210 11.14 -4.01 42.93
N ILE A 211 11.69 -4.39 44.06
CA ILE A 211 11.03 -5.15 45.12
C ILE A 211 10.46 -4.13 46.11
N ASN A 212 9.21 -3.74 45.89
CA ASN A 212 8.53 -2.67 46.64
C ASN A 212 7.93 -3.18 47.95
N LEU A 213 8.77 -3.42 48.95
CA LEU A 213 8.34 -3.73 50.32
C LEU A 213 7.90 -2.45 51.05
N ARG A 214 6.96 -2.55 51.98
CA ARG A 214 6.55 -1.44 52.86
C ARG A 214 7.65 -1.07 53.85
N SER A 215 8.45 -2.05 54.26
CA SER A 215 9.53 -1.90 55.23
C SER A 215 10.82 -1.27 54.67
N GLY A 216 10.88 -1.10 53.34
CA GLY A 216 12.00 -0.53 52.59
C GLY A 216 12.19 -1.22 51.25
N ALA A 217 12.10 -0.47 50.15
CA ALA A 217 12.29 -1.02 48.81
C ALA A 217 13.75 -1.38 48.54
N CYS A 218 13.96 -2.45 47.78
CA CYS A 218 15.25 -2.78 47.20
C CYS A 218 15.11 -3.02 45.69
N LYS A 219 16.24 -3.02 44.99
CA LYS A 219 16.28 -3.23 43.55
C LYS A 219 17.44 -4.14 43.16
N THR A 220 17.25 -4.85 42.05
CA THR A 220 18.28 -5.65 41.39
C THR A 220 18.12 -5.53 39.88
N THR A 221 19.20 -5.78 39.15
CA THR A 221 19.21 -5.75 37.69
C THR A 221 18.81 -7.11 37.13
N ILE A 222 18.12 -7.08 35.99
CA ILE A 222 17.75 -8.23 35.18
C ILE A 222 18.81 -8.37 34.08
N ASP A 223 19.87 -9.14 34.35
CA ASP A 223 21.11 -9.16 33.56
C ASP A 223 21.60 -10.55 33.13
N ASN A 224 20.84 -11.62 33.41
CA ASN A 224 21.18 -12.98 32.99
C ASN A 224 20.21 -13.47 31.93
N GLY A 225 20.48 -13.11 30.68
CA GLY A 225 19.71 -13.47 29.49
C GLY A 225 20.20 -14.74 28.80
N ILE A 226 19.25 -15.59 28.41
CA ILE A 226 19.46 -16.77 27.56
C ILE A 226 18.46 -16.67 26.41
N VAL A 227 18.96 -16.54 25.20
CA VAL A 227 18.15 -16.38 23.97
C VAL A 227 18.30 -17.64 23.12
N PRO A 228 17.20 -18.35 22.80
CA PRO A 228 17.23 -19.49 21.90
C PRO A 228 17.31 -19.02 20.43
N TYR A 229 18.11 -19.70 19.62
CA TYR A 229 18.21 -19.46 18.19
C TYR A 229 18.15 -20.78 17.41
N ASN A 230 17.28 -20.87 16.41
CA ASN A 230 17.14 -22.08 15.59
C ASN A 230 18.11 -22.03 14.39
N ARG A 231 19.07 -22.96 14.33
CA ARG A 231 19.88 -23.25 13.13
C ARG A 231 19.56 -24.65 12.64
N ASP A 232 19.03 -24.76 11.42
CA ASP A 232 18.82 -26.02 10.73
C ASP A 232 18.04 -27.08 11.56
N GLY A 233 17.08 -26.62 12.38
CA GLY A 233 16.27 -27.48 13.25
C GLY A 233 16.90 -27.80 14.61
N ARG A 234 17.98 -27.13 15.02
CA ARG A 234 18.60 -27.22 16.35
C ARG A 234 18.59 -25.86 17.06
N PHE A 235 18.31 -25.86 18.36
CA PHE A 235 18.36 -24.66 19.20
C PHE A 235 19.74 -24.47 19.82
N ASP A 236 20.41 -23.38 19.44
CA ASP A 236 21.56 -22.83 20.14
C ASP A 236 21.08 -21.81 21.19
N TYR A 237 21.73 -21.76 22.35
CA TYR A 237 21.39 -20.83 23.42
C TYR A 237 22.52 -19.84 23.65
N ILE A 238 22.26 -18.57 23.37
CA ILE A 238 23.26 -17.50 23.44
C ILE A 238 22.98 -16.65 24.69
N LYS A 239 24.06 -16.24 25.36
CA LYS A 239 23.98 -15.43 26.58
C LYS A 239 24.07 -13.95 26.24
N TYR A 240 23.11 -13.20 26.75
CA TYR A 240 23.08 -11.74 26.71
C TYR A 240 22.88 -11.19 28.11
N ASN A 241 23.43 -10.02 28.40
CA ASN A 241 23.23 -9.34 29.68
C ASN A 241 22.36 -8.08 29.58
N ALA A 242 21.86 -7.76 28.38
CA ALA A 242 20.92 -6.68 28.16
C ALA A 242 19.89 -7.01 27.07
N TYR A 243 18.73 -6.35 27.20
CA TYR A 243 17.69 -6.26 26.17
C TYR A 243 17.29 -4.80 25.96
N PHE A 244 16.77 -4.50 24.78
CA PHE A 244 16.40 -3.15 24.34
C PHE A 244 15.06 -3.19 23.63
N PHE A 245 14.27 -2.13 23.76
CA PHE A 245 12.98 -2.01 23.07
C PHE A 245 13.12 -1.08 21.87
N VAL A 246 13.13 -1.63 20.65
CA VAL A 246 13.39 -0.87 19.44
C VAL A 246 12.10 -0.63 18.69
N SER A 247 11.80 0.62 18.38
CA SER A 247 10.64 1.03 17.56
C SER A 247 11.12 1.82 16.35
N VAL A 248 10.35 1.78 15.26
CA VAL A 248 10.63 2.55 14.04
C VAL A 248 9.67 3.73 13.99
N TYR A 249 10.19 4.93 13.79
CA TYR A 249 9.44 6.14 13.53
C TYR A 249 9.57 6.49 12.05
N ASN A 250 8.44 6.73 11.39
CA ASN A 250 8.41 7.00 9.96
C ASN A 250 8.35 8.51 9.67
N SER A 251 9.46 9.08 9.20
CA SER A 251 9.56 10.47 8.74
C SER A 251 9.40 10.64 7.22
N PHE A 252 9.10 9.57 6.47
CA PHE A 252 8.68 9.69 5.08
C PHE A 252 7.29 10.37 5.00
N PRO A 253 6.98 11.09 3.90
CA PRO A 253 5.66 11.70 3.69
C PRO A 253 4.56 10.68 3.36
N VAL A 254 4.92 9.40 3.24
CA VAL A 254 4.04 8.28 2.87
C VAL A 254 4.19 7.15 3.88
N SER A 255 3.25 6.20 3.86
CA SER A 255 3.35 4.99 4.70
C SER A 255 4.57 4.15 4.30
N ALA A 256 5.15 3.47 5.29
CA ALA A 256 6.35 2.65 5.08
C ALA A 256 6.24 1.32 5.83
N GLY A 257 6.66 0.25 5.17
CA GLY A 257 6.99 -1.01 5.82
C GLY A 257 8.50 -1.10 6.04
N ALA A 258 8.93 -1.57 7.21
CA ALA A 258 10.34 -1.71 7.54
C ALA A 258 10.69 -3.17 7.87
N LYS A 259 11.81 -3.64 7.36
CA LYS A 259 12.45 -4.91 7.75
C LYS A 259 13.76 -4.57 8.43
N MET A 260 14.04 -5.21 9.56
CA MET A 260 15.26 -5.01 10.31
C MET A 260 15.95 -6.33 10.63
N GLU A 261 17.26 -6.34 10.46
CA GLU A 261 18.13 -7.42 10.87
C GLU A 261 19.19 -6.84 11.82
N HIS A 262 19.38 -7.49 12.96
CA HIS A 262 20.36 -7.10 13.98
C HIS A 262 21.20 -8.31 14.39
N HIS A 263 22.50 -8.12 14.60
CA HIS A 263 23.31 -9.12 15.27
C HIS A 263 24.36 -8.49 16.17
N PHE A 264 24.67 -9.19 17.27
CA PHE A 264 25.78 -8.84 18.15
C PHE A 264 27.05 -9.61 17.74
N LYS A 265 28.14 -8.91 17.45
CA LYS A 265 29.41 -9.50 16.98
C LYS A 265 29.19 -10.49 15.84
N SER A 266 29.53 -11.77 16.05
CA SER A 266 29.37 -12.85 15.07
C SER A 266 28.20 -13.78 15.42
N ASP A 267 27.31 -13.35 16.31
CA ASP A 267 26.11 -14.12 16.65
C ASP A 267 25.15 -14.15 15.45
N PRO A 268 24.22 -15.11 15.42
CA PRO A 268 23.21 -15.16 14.40
C PRO A 268 22.32 -13.92 14.39
N PRO A 269 21.92 -13.45 13.20
CA PRO A 269 21.01 -12.32 13.06
C PRO A 269 19.62 -12.61 13.58
N PHE A 270 19.11 -11.67 14.38
CA PHE A 270 17.70 -11.51 14.68
C PHE A 270 17.03 -10.80 13.51
N TYR A 271 15.96 -11.39 12.97
CA TYR A 271 15.21 -10.83 11.85
C TYR A 271 13.83 -10.41 12.31
N SER A 272 13.39 -9.25 11.83
CA SER A 272 11.97 -8.89 11.81
C SER A 272 11.44 -9.03 10.39
N ASN A 273 10.21 -9.52 10.25
CA ASN A 273 9.46 -9.41 9.01
C ASN A 273 9.17 -7.94 8.68
N TYR A 274 8.69 -7.65 7.47
CA TYR A 274 8.20 -6.31 7.15
C TYR A 274 7.08 -5.94 8.13
N ILE A 275 7.38 -4.92 8.92
CA ILE A 275 6.47 -4.31 9.88
C ILE A 275 5.37 -3.64 9.06
N GLY A 276 4.11 -3.83 9.46
CA GLY A 276 2.90 -3.31 8.77
C GLY A 276 2.98 -1.81 8.46
N PRO A 277 2.03 -1.23 7.71
CA PRO A 277 2.16 0.15 7.25
C PRO A 277 2.33 1.11 8.43
N ILE A 278 3.54 1.64 8.61
CA ILE A 278 3.83 2.72 9.55
C ILE A 278 3.43 3.98 8.81
N ILE A 279 2.29 4.58 9.17
CA ILE A 279 1.82 5.82 8.55
C ILE A 279 2.86 6.93 8.67
N SER A 280 2.81 7.93 7.79
CA SER A 280 3.68 9.12 7.90
C SER A 280 3.54 9.79 9.26
N GLY A 281 4.66 10.11 9.91
CA GLY A 281 4.70 10.63 11.29
C GLY A 281 4.30 9.59 12.36
N GLY A 282 4.10 8.34 11.98
CA GLY A 282 3.70 7.24 12.84
C GLY A 282 4.89 6.52 13.48
N ARG A 283 4.59 5.70 14.49
CA ARG A 283 5.57 4.85 15.17
C ARG A 283 5.07 3.41 15.23
N SER A 284 5.98 2.47 14.97
CA SER A 284 5.69 1.05 15.11
C SER A 284 5.55 0.61 16.57
N ARG A 285 5.01 -0.60 16.78
CA ARG A 285 5.18 -1.30 18.05
C ARG A 285 6.67 -1.62 18.29
N PRO A 286 7.11 -1.70 19.56
CA PRO A 286 8.50 -2.00 19.87
C PRO A 286 8.81 -3.51 19.81
N TRP A 287 10.00 -3.86 19.34
CA TRP A 287 10.60 -5.20 19.42
C TRP A 287 11.65 -5.28 20.50
N VAL A 288 11.94 -6.50 20.93
CA VAL A 288 13.03 -6.77 21.87
C VAL A 288 14.28 -7.16 21.08
N VAL A 289 15.37 -6.43 21.29
CA VAL A 289 16.69 -6.72 20.74
C VAL A 289 17.63 -7.08 21.88
N TYR A 290 18.53 -8.04 21.66
CA TYR A 290 19.43 -8.57 22.69
C TYR A 290 20.88 -8.24 22.35
N SER A 291 21.64 -7.73 23.31
CA SER A 291 23.05 -7.38 23.11
C SER A 291 23.83 -7.40 24.43
N ASN A 292 25.15 -7.24 24.35
CA ASN A 292 26.01 -7.03 25.52
C ASN A 292 26.70 -5.65 25.42
N PRO A 293 26.40 -4.69 26.32
CA PRO A 293 26.95 -3.34 26.26
C PRO A 293 28.48 -3.34 26.19
N GLY A 294 29.04 -2.50 25.32
CA GLY A 294 30.47 -2.40 25.04
C GLY A 294 31.02 -3.38 23.99
N GLY A 295 30.16 -4.18 23.35
CA GLY A 295 30.50 -4.94 22.14
C GLY A 295 30.03 -4.27 20.84
N SER A 296 30.16 -4.96 19.71
CA SER A 296 29.75 -4.46 18.39
C SER A 296 28.36 -4.96 18.03
N ASP A 297 27.43 -4.05 17.73
CA ASP A 297 26.10 -4.35 17.20
C ASP A 297 26.01 -3.92 15.75
N TYR A 298 25.49 -4.78 14.89
CA TYR A 298 25.39 -4.56 13.47
C TYR A 298 23.93 -4.56 13.02
N TRP A 299 23.58 -3.61 12.15
CA TRP A 299 22.21 -3.38 11.69
C TRP A 299 22.13 -3.41 10.17
N ASN A 300 21.12 -4.12 9.64
CA ASN A 300 20.65 -4.02 8.27
C ASN A 300 19.18 -3.60 8.29
N ILE A 301 18.88 -2.42 7.77
CA ILE A 301 17.53 -1.89 7.72
C ILE A 301 17.11 -1.81 6.25
N ALA A 302 15.90 -2.25 5.97
CA ALA A 302 15.30 -2.13 4.65
C ALA A 302 13.90 -1.52 4.78
N VAL A 303 13.57 -0.58 3.90
CA VAL A 303 12.29 0.14 3.95
C VAL A 303 11.59 0.01 2.59
N LYS A 304 10.33 -0.42 2.60
CA LYS A 304 9.45 -0.42 1.42
C LYS A 304 8.40 0.67 1.59
N LEU A 305 8.36 1.63 0.68
CA LEU A 305 7.39 2.73 0.73
C LEU A 305 6.10 2.35 0.01
N ASP A 306 5.01 2.93 0.50
CA ASP A 306 3.70 2.88 -0.12
C ASP A 306 3.56 4.06 -1.10
N VAL A 307 4.14 3.88 -2.29
CA VAL A 307 4.11 4.85 -3.40
C VAL A 307 3.71 4.15 -4.68
N VAL A 308 3.01 4.87 -5.56
CA VAL A 308 2.67 4.36 -6.90
C VAL A 308 3.97 4.29 -7.73
N PRO A 309 4.36 3.10 -8.22
CA PRO A 309 5.51 2.99 -9.11
C PRO A 309 5.17 3.65 -10.46
N PRO A 310 6.16 4.19 -11.20
CA PRO A 310 5.92 4.65 -12.55
C PRO A 310 5.48 3.49 -13.45
N ILE A 311 4.69 3.79 -14.47
CA ILE A 311 3.99 2.77 -15.28
C ILE A 311 4.99 1.87 -16.03
N ASN A 312 6.14 2.42 -16.40
CA ASN A 312 7.20 1.74 -17.13
C ASN A 312 8.35 1.29 -16.21
N SER A 313 8.07 1.17 -14.92
CA SER A 313 8.89 0.49 -13.92
C SER A 313 9.16 -0.95 -14.35
N ASP A 314 10.42 -1.38 -14.28
CA ASP A 314 10.73 -2.82 -14.22
C ASP A 314 10.52 -3.34 -12.77
N GLU A 315 10.79 -4.61 -12.50
CA GLU A 315 10.67 -5.19 -11.15
C GLU A 315 11.59 -4.52 -10.09
N THR A 316 12.48 -3.60 -10.48
CA THR A 316 13.47 -3.01 -9.56
C THR A 316 12.89 -1.91 -8.68
N GLN A 317 11.84 -1.22 -9.09
CA GLN A 317 11.30 -0.07 -8.35
C GLN A 317 10.39 -0.45 -7.18
N GLY A 318 9.89 -1.69 -7.17
CA GLY A 318 9.21 -2.29 -6.02
C GLY A 318 10.16 -2.82 -4.93
N LYS A 319 11.49 -2.73 -5.15
CA LYS A 319 12.50 -3.17 -4.18
C LYS A 319 12.53 -2.22 -2.98
N PRO A 320 12.94 -2.70 -1.80
CA PRO A 320 13.11 -1.84 -0.64
C PRO A 320 14.36 -0.97 -0.78
N PHE A 321 14.33 0.20 -0.15
CA PHE A 321 15.52 0.93 0.28
C PHE A 321 16.36 0.00 1.15
N LYS A 322 17.69 0.07 1.03
CA LYS A 322 18.63 -0.72 1.84
C LYS A 322 19.71 0.16 2.42
N ASN A 323 20.34 -0.28 3.49
CA ASN A 323 21.53 0.38 4.03
C ASN A 323 22.60 0.61 2.95
N GLN A 324 23.25 1.77 3.01
CA GLN A 324 24.44 2.04 2.21
C GLN A 324 25.62 1.18 2.65
N LYS A 325 25.74 0.92 3.96
CA LYS A 325 26.72 0.00 4.51
C LYS A 325 26.02 -1.22 5.07
N GLU A 326 26.22 -2.37 4.41
CA GLU A 326 25.85 -3.67 4.95
C GLU A 326 26.55 -3.90 6.30
N ASN A 327 25.81 -4.46 7.26
CA ASN A 327 26.21 -4.62 8.65
C ASN A 327 26.73 -3.29 9.22
N LYS A 328 25.85 -2.28 9.24
CA LYS A 328 26.19 -1.00 9.82
C LYS A 328 26.40 -1.15 11.32
N GLU A 329 27.64 -0.97 11.76
CA GLU A 329 27.99 -1.03 13.18
C GLU A 329 27.43 0.18 13.93
N CYS A 330 26.51 -0.07 14.86
CA CYS A 330 25.87 0.90 15.75
C CYS A 330 25.73 0.26 17.14
N ALA A 331 26.80 0.30 17.92
CA ALA A 331 26.94 -0.37 19.21
C ALA A 331 26.28 0.38 20.40
N PHE A 332 25.80 -0.40 21.37
CA PHE A 332 25.32 0.11 22.65
C PHE A 332 26.49 0.20 23.66
N PHE A 333 26.86 1.41 24.09
CA PHE A 333 28.13 1.62 24.82
C PHE A 333 28.00 1.84 26.32
N THR A 334 26.84 2.23 26.86
CA THR A 334 26.74 2.61 28.28
C THR A 334 25.87 1.66 29.08
N SER A 335 26.19 1.50 30.36
CA SER A 335 25.38 0.74 31.32
C SER A 335 24.04 1.41 31.65
N ASN A 336 23.73 2.58 31.07
CA ASN A 336 22.44 3.26 31.20
C ASN A 336 21.47 2.93 30.07
N ASP A 337 21.95 2.23 29.03
CA ASP A 337 21.18 1.85 27.84
C ASP A 337 20.25 0.62 28.05
N PRO A 338 20.60 -0.40 28.87
CA PRO A 338 19.76 -1.58 29.03
C PRO A 338 18.31 -1.26 29.45
N GLY A 339 17.36 -1.96 28.84
CA GLY A 339 15.93 -1.76 29.05
C GLY A 339 15.40 -0.40 28.56
N GLY A 340 16.20 0.36 27.80
CA GLY A 340 15.82 1.62 27.17
C GLY A 340 14.90 1.42 25.96
N ASN A 341 14.05 2.43 25.71
CA ASN A 341 13.29 2.54 24.48
C ASN A 341 14.15 3.26 23.44
N ILE A 342 14.43 2.58 22.34
CA ILE A 342 15.22 3.05 21.22
C ILE A 342 14.28 3.34 20.06
N THR A 343 14.50 4.46 19.40
CA THR A 343 13.74 4.83 18.20
C THR A 343 14.70 4.88 17.03
N ILE A 344 14.37 4.14 15.98
CA ILE A 344 14.99 4.28 14.67
C ILE A 344 14.10 5.22 13.87
N ASP A 345 14.60 6.41 13.57
CA ASP A 345 13.94 7.34 12.66
C ASP A 345 14.35 6.99 11.23
N ILE A 346 13.38 6.59 10.40
CA ILE A 346 13.58 6.38 8.96
C ILE A 346 13.11 7.63 8.21
N HIS A 347 13.97 8.20 7.38
CA HIS A 347 13.72 9.46 6.67
C HIS A 347 14.23 9.38 5.22
N PRO A 348 13.84 10.31 4.32
CA PRO A 348 14.21 10.24 2.90
C PRO A 348 15.71 10.09 2.61
N SER A 349 16.57 10.70 3.42
CA SER A 349 18.04 10.65 3.24
C SER A 349 18.75 9.47 3.91
N GLY A 350 18.05 8.68 4.73
CA GLY A 350 18.68 7.61 5.51
C GLY A 350 17.87 7.19 6.73
N TRP A 351 18.57 6.67 7.72
CA TRP A 351 18.00 6.41 9.03
C TRP A 351 18.96 6.81 10.13
N THR A 352 18.39 7.13 11.28
CA THR A 352 19.12 7.48 12.49
C THR A 352 18.59 6.66 13.66
N ILE A 353 19.49 6.11 14.47
CA ILE A 353 19.17 5.49 15.75
C ILE A 353 19.63 6.46 16.84
N ASP A 354 18.68 6.98 17.59
CA ASP A 354 18.96 7.80 18.77
C ASP A 354 19.15 6.89 19.99
N MET A 355 20.39 6.85 20.48
CA MET A 355 20.76 6.11 21.69
C MET A 355 21.34 7.08 22.74
N PRO A 356 21.19 6.81 24.04
CA PRO A 356 21.81 7.62 25.08
C PRO A 356 23.35 7.66 24.98
N SER A 357 23.98 6.63 24.41
CA SER A 357 25.41 6.56 24.13
C SER A 357 25.90 7.41 22.95
N GLY A 358 24.98 7.96 22.15
CA GLY A 358 25.28 8.72 20.92
C GLY A 358 24.46 8.24 19.72
N SER A 359 24.19 9.15 18.78
CA SER A 359 23.42 8.84 17.57
C SER A 359 24.26 8.03 16.57
N CYS A 360 23.66 7.01 15.97
CA CYS A 360 24.22 6.30 14.80
C CYS A 360 23.32 6.53 13.59
N ASN A 361 23.89 6.64 12.39
CA ASN A 361 23.10 6.81 11.16
C ASN A 361 23.72 6.07 9.97
N ASP A 362 22.91 5.78 8.97
CA ASP A 362 23.34 5.35 7.64
C ASP A 362 22.46 5.99 6.56
N LYS A 363 23.00 6.10 5.34
CA LYS A 363 22.22 6.53 4.18
C LYS A 363 21.57 5.33 3.50
N TRP A 364 20.63 5.60 2.61
CA TRP A 364 20.01 4.55 1.77
C TRP A 364 20.77 4.32 0.47
N ILE A 365 20.70 3.10 -0.03
CA ILE A 365 20.67 2.77 -1.46
C ILE A 365 19.18 2.70 -1.81
N THR A 366 18.74 3.57 -2.72
CA THR A 366 17.35 3.61 -3.18
C THR A 366 17.04 2.41 -4.11
N PRO A 367 15.76 2.10 -4.38
CA PRO A 367 15.38 0.93 -5.19
C PRO A 367 16.06 0.85 -6.58
N LEU A 368 16.22 1.98 -7.26
CA LEU A 368 16.92 2.06 -8.55
C LEU A 368 18.44 2.29 -8.42
N GLY A 369 18.98 2.29 -7.20
CA GLY A 369 20.42 2.43 -6.94
C GLY A 369 20.96 3.86 -6.94
N TYR A 370 20.08 4.87 -6.85
CA TYR A 370 20.48 6.26 -6.64
C TYR A 370 20.75 6.56 -5.16
N ASN A 371 21.24 7.77 -4.88
CA ASN A 371 21.61 8.21 -3.54
C ASN A 371 20.66 9.26 -2.92
N THR A 372 19.69 9.77 -3.68
CA THR A 372 18.77 10.83 -3.26
C THR A 372 17.37 10.56 -3.81
N VAL A 373 16.35 10.97 -3.04
CA VAL A 373 14.93 10.84 -3.39
C VAL A 373 14.19 12.13 -3.07
N ALA A 374 13.26 12.51 -3.95
CA ALA A 374 12.27 13.55 -3.70
C ALA A 374 10.85 12.99 -3.90
N PHE A 375 9.88 13.55 -3.19
CA PHE A 375 8.46 13.20 -3.31
C PHE A 375 7.74 14.34 -4.03
N ILE A 376 6.95 14.03 -5.04
CA ILE A 376 6.35 15.05 -5.91
C ILE A 376 4.84 14.99 -5.74
N ALA A 377 4.27 16.16 -5.45
CA ALA A 377 2.86 16.44 -5.61
C ALA A 377 2.65 17.51 -6.69
N LEU A 378 1.52 17.44 -7.38
CA LEU A 378 1.10 18.40 -8.39
C LEU A 378 -0.01 19.30 -7.83
N GLU A 379 0.10 20.60 -8.08
CA GLU A 379 -0.91 21.59 -7.76
C GLU A 379 -1.58 22.07 -9.05
N ASN A 380 -2.91 21.95 -9.10
CA ASN A 380 -3.71 22.36 -10.25
C ASN A 380 -4.07 23.84 -10.18
N ASN A 381 -3.40 24.65 -11.00
CA ASN A 381 -3.68 26.08 -11.17
C ASN A 381 -4.43 26.40 -12.48
N PHE A 382 -4.93 25.39 -13.20
CA PHE A 382 -5.84 25.62 -14.33
C PHE A 382 -7.20 26.10 -13.83
N ALA A 383 -7.97 26.78 -14.66
CA ALA A 383 -9.33 27.24 -14.32
C ALA A 383 -10.39 26.12 -14.20
N GLN A 384 -10.00 24.85 -14.35
CA GLN A 384 -10.87 23.69 -14.32
C GLN A 384 -10.16 22.46 -13.74
N ASN A 385 -10.91 21.38 -13.53
CA ASN A 385 -10.35 20.11 -13.07
C ASN A 385 -9.40 19.54 -14.13
N ILE A 386 -8.28 18.99 -13.67
CA ILE A 386 -7.40 18.19 -14.49
C ILE A 386 -7.91 16.75 -14.45
N ARG A 387 -8.17 16.19 -15.63
CA ARG A 387 -8.49 14.77 -15.78
C ARG A 387 -7.31 13.91 -15.39
N TYR A 388 -6.13 14.26 -15.89
CA TYR A 388 -4.95 13.46 -15.69
C TYR A 388 -3.68 14.25 -16.06
N VAL A 389 -2.56 13.99 -15.37
CA VAL A 389 -1.21 14.44 -15.73
C VAL A 389 -0.28 13.25 -15.94
N SER A 390 0.48 13.27 -17.04
CA SER A 390 1.66 12.44 -17.24
C SER A 390 2.91 13.28 -16.98
N LEU A 391 3.69 12.88 -16.00
CA LEU A 391 4.96 13.51 -15.65
C LEU A 391 6.09 12.54 -15.99
N THR A 392 6.83 12.83 -17.05
CA THR A 392 8.03 12.05 -17.41
C THR A 392 9.26 12.68 -16.78
N HIS A 393 10.02 11.88 -16.03
CA HIS A 393 11.33 12.24 -15.49
C HIS A 393 12.43 11.37 -16.09
N GLN A 394 13.56 11.97 -16.42
CA GLN A 394 14.77 11.23 -16.78
C GLN A 394 15.97 11.84 -16.05
N TYR A 395 16.69 11.01 -15.29
CA TYR A 395 17.98 11.41 -14.75
C TYR A 395 19.10 11.12 -15.77
N SER A 396 19.72 12.17 -16.28
CA SER A 396 20.85 12.12 -17.22
C SER A 396 20.53 11.28 -18.47
N SER A 397 21.30 10.22 -18.74
CA SER A 397 21.11 9.31 -19.88
C SER A 397 20.45 7.99 -19.46
N ASN A 398 19.84 7.92 -18.28
CA ASN A 398 19.20 6.71 -17.78
C ASN A 398 17.81 6.53 -18.43
N SER A 399 17.11 5.46 -18.08
CA SER A 399 15.71 5.25 -18.47
C SER A 399 14.84 6.43 -18.03
N ALA A 400 13.91 6.85 -18.88
CA ALA A 400 12.86 7.78 -18.49
C ALA A 400 11.79 7.01 -17.71
N TYR A 401 11.24 7.61 -16.65
CA TYR A 401 10.15 7.06 -15.85
C TYR A 401 8.93 7.96 -15.95
N ILE A 402 7.75 7.35 -16.11
CA ILE A 402 6.49 8.04 -16.32
C ILE A 402 5.62 7.90 -15.07
N TYR A 403 5.34 9.04 -14.43
CA TYR A 403 4.49 9.13 -13.25
C TYR A 403 3.14 9.69 -13.64
N GLU A 404 2.08 9.05 -13.16
CA GLU A 404 0.72 9.45 -13.45
C GLU A 404 0.07 10.10 -12.24
N TYR A 405 -0.68 11.16 -12.49
CA TYR A 405 -1.53 11.81 -11.49
C TYR A 405 -2.94 11.90 -12.08
N PRO A 406 -3.83 10.96 -11.75
CA PRO A 406 -5.23 11.13 -12.11
C PRO A 406 -5.83 12.27 -11.30
N TYR A 407 -6.83 12.92 -11.89
CA TYR A 407 -7.88 13.59 -11.16
C TYR A 407 -7.39 14.61 -10.10
N ILE A 408 -6.97 15.79 -10.58
CA ILE A 408 -6.57 16.89 -9.70
C ILE A 408 -7.62 17.99 -9.81
N LEU A 409 -8.37 18.19 -8.72
CA LEU A 409 -9.41 19.21 -8.65
C LEU A 409 -8.85 20.62 -8.83
N HIS A 410 -9.67 21.51 -9.38
CA HIS A 410 -9.31 22.92 -9.53
C HIS A 410 -8.88 23.52 -8.18
N ALA A 411 -7.72 24.21 -8.19
CA ALA A 411 -7.13 24.85 -7.02
C ALA A 411 -6.78 23.89 -5.87
N GLU A 412 -6.62 22.60 -6.16
CA GLU A 412 -6.15 21.60 -5.20
C GLU A 412 -4.75 21.08 -5.55
N THR A 413 -4.06 20.57 -4.52
CA THR A 413 -2.86 19.76 -4.66
C THR A 413 -3.24 18.30 -4.57
N CYS A 414 -2.71 17.46 -5.47
CA CYS A 414 -2.99 16.03 -5.42
C CYS A 414 -2.52 15.43 -4.09
N SER A 415 -3.32 14.52 -3.53
CA SER A 415 -2.93 13.79 -2.31
C SER A 415 -1.90 12.68 -2.58
N GLN A 416 -1.74 12.28 -3.84
CA GLN A 416 -0.73 11.30 -4.25
C GLN A 416 0.66 11.92 -4.28
N PHE A 417 1.62 11.21 -3.71
CA PHE A 417 3.04 11.48 -3.90
C PHE A 417 3.65 10.44 -4.83
N ASN A 418 4.28 10.88 -5.90
CA ASN A 418 5.19 10.01 -6.65
C ASN A 418 6.63 10.23 -6.19
N MET A 419 7.39 9.15 -6.12
CA MET A 419 8.76 9.16 -5.67
C MET A 419 9.71 9.23 -6.86
N VAL A 420 10.66 10.16 -6.83
CA VAL A 420 11.67 10.32 -7.88
C VAL A 420 13.06 10.18 -7.31
N GLU A 421 13.87 9.32 -7.94
CA GLU A 421 15.23 9.00 -7.55
C GLU A 421 16.25 9.68 -8.47
N TYR A 422 17.30 10.26 -7.89
CA TYR A 422 18.34 10.97 -8.61
C TYR A 422 19.66 10.97 -7.83
N ASN A 423 20.78 11.28 -8.50
CA ASN A 423 22.08 11.37 -7.85
C ASN A 423 22.48 12.82 -7.59
N THR A 424 22.87 13.11 -6.35
CA THR A 424 23.47 14.39 -5.96
C THR A 424 24.99 14.26 -5.85
N GLY A 425 25.73 15.34 -6.10
CA GLY A 425 27.21 15.37 -6.06
C GLY A 425 27.91 14.91 -7.35
N SER A 426 27.17 14.56 -8.40
CA SER A 426 27.69 14.25 -9.75
C SER A 426 27.09 15.21 -10.80
N SER A 427 27.68 15.31 -11.99
CA SER A 427 27.30 16.25 -13.06
C SER A 427 26.01 15.90 -13.83
N GLY A 428 25.08 15.18 -13.19
CA GLY A 428 23.84 14.75 -13.82
C GLY A 428 22.77 15.85 -13.88
N TYR A 429 21.74 15.59 -14.67
CA TYR A 429 20.63 16.53 -14.91
C TYR A 429 19.30 15.81 -14.85
N ASP A 430 18.26 16.50 -14.39
CA ASP A 430 16.88 16.01 -14.36
C ASP A 430 16.11 16.60 -15.53
N TYR A 431 15.54 15.76 -16.39
CA TYR A 431 14.75 16.19 -17.54
C TYR A 431 13.28 15.89 -17.31
N TRP A 432 12.44 16.89 -17.56
CA TRP A 432 10.99 16.83 -17.29
C TRP A 432 10.17 17.08 -18.54
N THR A 433 9.19 16.22 -18.79
CA THR A 433 8.08 16.48 -19.72
C THR A 433 6.79 16.38 -18.94
N VAL A 434 5.89 17.36 -19.15
CA VAL A 434 4.61 17.44 -18.46
C VAL A 434 3.51 17.50 -19.50
N ASP A 435 2.62 16.51 -19.46
CA ASP A 435 1.42 16.45 -20.29
C ASP A 435 0.19 16.51 -19.39
N VAL A 436 -0.65 17.53 -19.56
CA VAL A 436 -1.85 17.78 -18.76
C VAL A 436 -3.09 17.65 -19.64
N PHE A 437 -4.06 16.85 -19.20
CA PHE A 437 -5.33 16.64 -19.87
C PHE A 437 -6.44 17.17 -18.97
N LEU A 438 -7.21 18.14 -19.46
CA LEU A 438 -8.27 18.80 -18.70
C LEU A 438 -9.60 18.04 -18.79
N ALA A 439 -10.57 18.44 -17.98
CA ALA A 439 -11.90 17.84 -17.96
C ALA A 439 -12.67 18.03 -19.27
N ASP A 440 -12.46 19.16 -19.96
CA ASP A 440 -12.96 19.45 -21.32
C ASP A 440 -12.11 18.84 -22.45
N ASP A 441 -11.23 17.92 -22.08
CA ASP A 441 -10.34 17.14 -22.94
C ASP A 441 -9.26 17.95 -23.67
N TRP A 442 -9.03 19.21 -23.32
CA TRP A 442 -7.85 19.94 -23.80
C TRP A 442 -6.54 19.35 -23.26
N HIS A 443 -5.58 19.16 -24.15
CA HIS A 443 -4.22 18.72 -23.86
C HIS A 443 -3.25 19.88 -23.87
N TYR A 444 -2.49 20.02 -22.79
CA TYR A 444 -1.38 20.96 -22.65
C TYR A 444 -0.07 20.21 -22.45
N GLN A 445 1.02 20.74 -23.01
CA GLN A 445 2.38 20.24 -22.76
C GLN A 445 3.33 21.40 -22.50
N ASN A 446 4.37 21.17 -21.71
CA ASN A 446 5.42 22.17 -21.56
C ASN A 446 6.15 22.43 -22.90
N ASN A 447 6.56 23.67 -23.13
CA ASN A 447 7.09 24.15 -24.41
C ASN A 447 8.36 23.43 -24.85
N LYS A 448 9.17 22.98 -23.89
CA LYS A 448 10.41 22.24 -24.10
C LYS A 448 10.33 20.88 -23.42
N PRO A 449 9.72 19.86 -24.06
CA PRO A 449 9.78 18.48 -23.56
C PRO A 449 11.22 18.08 -23.24
N GLY A 450 11.42 17.39 -22.12
CA GLY A 450 12.74 17.18 -21.55
C GLY A 450 13.35 18.47 -21.01
N LYS A 451 12.54 19.31 -20.34
CA LYS A 451 13.01 20.53 -19.70
C LYS A 451 14.02 20.15 -18.62
N ARG A 452 15.25 20.62 -18.81
CA ARG A 452 16.33 20.41 -17.85
C ARG A 452 16.12 21.24 -16.59
N CYS A 453 15.95 20.56 -15.48
CA CYS A 453 15.98 21.07 -14.11
C CYS A 453 17.19 20.46 -13.38
N PHE A 454 17.67 21.12 -12.33
CA PHE A 454 18.82 20.64 -11.57
C PHE A 454 18.39 20.44 -10.11
N LEU A 455 18.17 19.18 -9.73
CA LEU A 455 17.87 18.84 -8.34
C LEU A 455 19.16 18.70 -7.53
N ARG A 456 19.13 19.18 -6.29
CA ARG A 456 20.24 19.11 -5.32
C ARG A 456 19.84 18.26 -4.12
N GLU A 457 20.81 18.01 -3.24
CA GLU A 457 20.57 17.30 -1.96
C GLU A 457 19.58 18.08 -1.08
N SER A 458 19.56 19.41 -1.15
CA SER A 458 18.57 20.24 -0.46
C SER A 458 17.14 20.04 -0.95
N ASP A 459 16.94 19.47 -2.14
CA ASP A 459 15.63 19.25 -2.76
C ASP A 459 15.06 17.86 -2.43
N ALA A 460 15.77 17.07 -1.61
CA ALA A 460 15.38 15.75 -1.15
C ALA A 460 14.26 15.82 -0.09
N THR A 461 13.12 16.37 -0.50
CA THR A 461 11.95 16.66 0.33
C THR A 461 10.69 16.39 -0.47
N THR A 462 9.54 16.68 0.12
CA THR A 462 8.30 16.87 -0.63
C THR A 462 8.35 18.16 -1.43
N LEU A 463 8.16 18.05 -2.74
CA LEU A 463 8.13 19.12 -3.71
C LEU A 463 6.70 19.26 -4.27
N THR A 464 6.28 20.50 -4.50
CA THR A 464 5.00 20.80 -5.14
C THR A 464 5.24 21.47 -6.49
N PHE A 465 4.66 20.88 -7.53
CA PHE A 465 4.78 21.31 -8.92
C PHE A 465 3.48 21.99 -9.32
N GLY A 466 3.53 23.31 -9.51
CA GLY A 466 2.38 24.08 -9.99
C GLY A 466 2.24 23.96 -11.50
N ILE A 467 1.05 23.62 -11.98
CA ILE A 467 0.74 23.54 -13.41
C ILE A 467 -0.48 24.40 -13.76
N SER A 468 -0.35 25.16 -14.84
CA SER A 468 -1.36 26.11 -15.35
C SER A 468 -1.37 26.12 -16.88
N GLU A 469 -2.29 26.87 -17.47
CA GLU A 469 -2.37 27.07 -18.93
C GLU A 469 -1.12 27.75 -19.49
N SER A 470 -0.45 28.59 -18.70
CA SER A 470 0.70 29.39 -19.14
C SER A 470 2.05 28.82 -18.74
N GLU A 471 2.14 28.15 -17.59
CA GLU A 471 3.42 27.67 -17.06
C GLU A 471 3.30 26.39 -16.22
N PHE A 472 4.38 25.62 -16.29
CA PHE A 472 4.76 24.60 -15.33
C PHE A 472 5.90 25.15 -14.47
N ASN A 473 5.73 25.11 -13.15
CA ASN A 473 6.70 25.62 -12.19
C ASN A 473 6.98 24.60 -11.09
N ILE A 474 8.27 24.32 -10.89
CA ILE A 474 8.81 23.50 -9.81
C ILE A 474 9.43 24.42 -8.77
N ASN A 475 8.81 24.49 -7.60
CA ASN A 475 9.38 25.19 -6.45
C ASN A 475 10.35 24.25 -5.72
N LEU A 476 11.65 24.55 -5.81
CA LEU A 476 12.72 23.78 -5.17
C LEU A 476 13.28 24.56 -3.98
N PRO A 477 13.70 23.88 -2.88
CA PRO A 477 14.53 24.52 -1.86
C PRO A 477 15.81 25.16 -2.44
N SER A 478 16.40 24.58 -3.49
CA SER A 478 17.60 25.08 -4.15
C SER A 478 17.38 26.20 -5.18
N GLY A 479 16.12 26.50 -5.53
CA GLY A 479 15.78 27.46 -6.58
C GLY A 479 14.40 27.22 -7.21
N SER A 480 14.20 27.62 -8.45
CA SER A 480 12.99 27.26 -9.20
C SER A 480 13.35 26.76 -10.59
N CYS A 481 12.56 25.82 -11.10
CA CYS A 481 12.63 25.38 -12.48
C CYS A 481 11.26 25.58 -13.12
N LYS A 482 11.21 26.31 -14.23
CA LYS A 482 9.94 26.57 -14.91
C LYS A 482 10.05 26.47 -16.42
N ASP A 483 8.92 26.20 -17.06
CA ASP A 483 8.75 26.20 -18.51
C ASP A 483 7.34 26.67 -18.85
N ASP A 484 7.19 27.38 -19.96
CA ASP A 484 5.88 27.78 -20.44
C ASP A 484 5.08 26.54 -20.89
N MET A 485 3.75 26.59 -20.81
CA MET A 485 2.86 25.55 -21.33
C MET A 485 2.23 25.99 -22.65
N LYS A 486 1.92 25.03 -23.52
CA LYS A 486 1.19 25.23 -24.78
C LYS A 486 0.03 24.26 -24.88
N ALA A 487 -1.10 24.74 -25.38
CA ALA A 487 -2.20 23.88 -25.80
C ALA A 487 -1.81 23.15 -27.09
N LEU A 488 -2.05 21.84 -27.13
CA LEU A 488 -1.80 20.98 -28.29
C LEU A 488 -3.08 20.64 -29.06
N GLY A 489 -4.24 20.72 -28.41
CA GLY A 489 -5.55 20.49 -29.01
C GLY A 489 -6.52 19.79 -28.05
N VAL A 490 -7.69 19.42 -28.55
CA VAL A 490 -8.68 18.62 -27.83
C VAL A 490 -8.46 17.15 -28.16
N VAL A 491 -8.52 16.31 -27.13
CA VAL A 491 -8.40 14.85 -27.20
C VAL A 491 -9.80 14.24 -27.22
N ASP A 492 -10.03 13.26 -28.09
CA ASP A 492 -11.29 12.52 -28.09
C ASP A 492 -11.19 11.34 -27.10
N VAL A 493 -11.69 11.54 -25.88
CA VAL A 493 -11.69 10.50 -24.83
C VAL A 493 -12.73 9.41 -25.05
N LEU A 494 -13.67 9.63 -25.96
CA LEU A 494 -14.66 8.63 -26.39
C LEU A 494 -14.12 7.74 -27.52
N LEU A 495 -12.87 7.96 -27.92
CA LEU A 495 -12.16 7.14 -28.91
C LEU A 495 -12.99 6.96 -30.19
N GLY A 496 -13.59 8.05 -30.69
CA GLY A 496 -14.36 8.09 -31.92
C GLY A 496 -15.82 7.65 -31.78
N ALA A 497 -16.31 7.34 -30.58
CA ALA A 497 -17.73 7.03 -30.39
C ALA A 497 -18.59 8.26 -30.74
N ASP A 498 -19.67 8.02 -31.50
CA ASP A 498 -20.57 9.06 -31.96
C ASP A 498 -21.70 9.26 -30.94
N LEU A 499 -21.80 10.49 -30.43
CA LEU A 499 -22.80 10.89 -29.44
C LEU A 499 -24.24 10.76 -29.96
N ASP A 500 -24.45 10.91 -31.26
CA ASP A 500 -25.77 10.82 -31.88
C ASP A 500 -26.15 9.36 -32.22
N MET A 501 -25.22 8.42 -32.09
CA MET A 501 -25.48 7.00 -32.30
C MET A 501 -25.97 6.31 -31.03
N PRO A 502 -26.84 5.29 -31.16
CA PRO A 502 -27.20 4.40 -30.05
C PRO A 502 -25.98 3.82 -29.34
N TYR A 503 -26.05 3.60 -28.03
CA TYR A 503 -24.99 2.95 -27.26
C TYR A 503 -24.50 1.64 -27.92
N ASN A 504 -25.44 0.78 -28.33
CA ASN A 504 -25.13 -0.50 -28.98
C ASN A 504 -24.67 -0.38 -30.45
N ARG A 505 -24.42 0.84 -30.93
CA ARG A 505 -23.86 1.13 -32.26
C ARG A 505 -22.47 1.77 -32.18
N ASN A 506 -21.86 1.79 -31.00
CA ASN A 506 -20.51 2.25 -30.77
C ASN A 506 -19.60 1.09 -30.31
N CYS A 507 -18.29 1.34 -30.38
CA CYS A 507 -17.22 0.45 -29.95
C CYS A 507 -16.42 1.11 -28.81
N TYR A 508 -16.03 0.32 -27.82
CA TYR A 508 -15.47 0.79 -26.56
C TYR A 508 -14.23 -0.02 -26.18
N LEU A 509 -13.26 0.66 -25.58
CA LEU A 509 -12.09 0.01 -24.98
C LEU A 509 -12.51 -0.63 -23.65
N ALA A 510 -12.25 -1.92 -23.52
CA ALA A 510 -12.59 -2.69 -22.33
C ALA A 510 -11.33 -3.25 -21.66
N ALA A 511 -11.18 -2.97 -20.37
CA ALA A 511 -10.12 -3.53 -19.55
C ALA A 511 -10.58 -4.86 -18.94
N HIS A 512 -9.97 -5.96 -19.39
CA HIS A 512 -10.19 -7.28 -18.82
C HIS A 512 -9.60 -7.33 -17.40
N ASN A 513 -10.36 -7.89 -16.44
CA ASN A 513 -10.01 -7.94 -15.03
C ASN A 513 -9.42 -6.62 -14.51
N ALA A 514 -10.13 -5.53 -14.74
CA ALA A 514 -9.66 -4.16 -14.49
C ALA A 514 -9.08 -3.95 -13.08
N PHE A 515 -9.58 -4.69 -12.10
CA PHE A 515 -9.12 -4.62 -10.72
C PHE A 515 -7.75 -5.28 -10.48
N ALA A 516 -7.36 -6.27 -11.29
CA ALA A 516 -6.10 -6.98 -11.15
C ALA A 516 -4.96 -6.16 -11.76
N ASN A 517 -4.41 -5.23 -10.98
CA ASN A 517 -3.44 -4.28 -11.50
C ASN A 517 -2.22 -4.02 -10.58
N TYR A 518 -1.08 -3.74 -11.22
CA TYR A 518 0.19 -3.48 -10.50
C TYR A 518 0.11 -2.24 -9.61
N ALA A 519 -0.62 -1.20 -10.02
CA ALA A 519 -0.77 0.03 -9.24
C ALA A 519 -1.43 -0.20 -7.86
N GLU A 520 -2.31 -1.19 -7.75
CA GLU A 520 -2.97 -1.61 -6.51
C GLU A 520 -2.28 -2.84 -5.87
N GLY A 521 -1.07 -3.17 -6.33
CA GLY A 521 -0.22 -4.19 -5.72
C GLY A 521 -0.51 -5.64 -6.11
N PHE A 522 -1.28 -5.89 -7.17
CA PHE A 522 -1.40 -7.25 -7.70
C PHE A 522 -0.07 -7.74 -8.24
N ILE A 523 0.34 -8.94 -7.85
CA ILE A 523 1.56 -9.58 -8.37
C ILE A 523 1.28 -10.23 -9.73
N VAL A 524 0.07 -10.78 -9.90
CA VAL A 524 -0.45 -11.27 -11.17
C VAL A 524 -1.49 -10.27 -11.66
N ALA A 525 -1.07 -9.39 -12.55
CA ALA A 525 -1.88 -8.29 -13.04
C ALA A 525 -2.31 -8.51 -14.49
N ASN A 526 -3.55 -8.14 -14.80
CA ASN A 526 -4.07 -7.97 -16.16
C ASN A 526 -3.89 -6.54 -16.65
N GLN A 527 -3.69 -5.58 -15.75
CA GLN A 527 -3.49 -4.17 -16.08
C GLN A 527 -2.27 -3.60 -15.34
N ALA A 528 -1.56 -2.64 -15.93
CA ALA A 528 -0.57 -1.87 -15.17
C ALA A 528 -1.25 -0.81 -14.28
N LEU A 529 -2.38 -0.29 -14.76
CA LEU A 529 -3.04 0.92 -14.27
C LEU A 529 -4.14 0.61 -13.23
N SER A 530 -4.34 1.51 -12.26
CA SER A 530 -5.51 1.47 -11.37
C SER A 530 -6.81 1.72 -12.14
N ILE A 531 -7.98 1.39 -11.56
CA ILE A 531 -9.29 1.61 -12.20
C ILE A 531 -9.48 3.08 -12.61
N SER A 532 -9.13 4.03 -11.74
CA SER A 532 -9.22 5.46 -12.05
C SER A 532 -8.34 5.83 -13.25
N ASN A 533 -7.13 5.28 -13.32
CA ASN A 533 -6.21 5.55 -14.44
C ASN A 533 -6.75 4.90 -15.71
N GLN A 534 -7.26 3.68 -15.69
CA GLN A 534 -7.86 3.05 -16.86
C GLN A 534 -9.00 3.91 -17.46
N LEU A 535 -9.88 4.45 -16.62
CA LEU A 535 -10.95 5.36 -17.05
C LEU A 535 -10.41 6.67 -17.64
N CYS A 536 -9.36 7.24 -17.04
CA CYS A 536 -8.66 8.41 -17.58
C CYS A 536 -7.89 8.11 -18.88
N TRP A 537 -7.54 6.85 -19.12
CA TRP A 537 -6.91 6.36 -20.35
C TRP A 537 -7.91 6.09 -21.49
N GLY A 538 -9.21 6.26 -21.24
CA GLY A 538 -10.27 6.07 -22.23
C GLY A 538 -10.94 4.70 -22.19
N ALA A 539 -10.60 3.85 -21.22
CA ALA A 539 -11.42 2.67 -20.95
C ALA A 539 -12.82 3.14 -20.53
N SER A 540 -13.84 2.60 -21.18
CA SER A 540 -15.25 2.87 -20.89
C SER A 540 -15.97 1.59 -20.46
N THR A 541 -15.26 0.47 -20.42
CA THR A 541 -15.78 -0.82 -19.96
C THR A 541 -14.77 -1.50 -19.04
N LEU A 542 -15.22 -1.94 -17.87
CA LEU A 542 -14.42 -2.59 -16.83
C LEU A 542 -15.01 -3.97 -16.55
N LEU A 543 -14.20 -5.02 -16.68
CA LEU A 543 -14.57 -6.37 -16.28
C LEU A 543 -14.11 -6.60 -14.84
N LEU A 544 -15.04 -6.97 -13.96
CA LEU A 544 -14.81 -7.09 -12.51
C LEU A 544 -15.28 -8.44 -11.98
N ASP A 545 -14.42 -9.13 -11.23
CA ASP A 545 -14.74 -10.42 -10.64
C ASP A 545 -15.03 -10.24 -9.15
N ILE A 546 -16.25 -10.55 -8.72
CA ILE A 546 -16.67 -10.35 -7.33
C ILE A 546 -16.72 -11.66 -6.55
N TRP A 547 -16.22 -11.61 -5.32
CA TRP A 547 -16.14 -12.74 -4.39
C TRP A 547 -16.50 -12.31 -2.96
N VAL A 548 -16.96 -13.26 -2.14
CA VAL A 548 -17.10 -13.05 -0.70
C VAL A 548 -15.76 -13.30 -0.02
N TYR A 549 -15.28 -12.32 0.75
CA TYR A 549 -14.06 -12.42 1.55
C TYR A 549 -14.22 -11.59 2.83
N ASN A 550 -13.89 -12.17 3.99
CA ASN A 550 -14.07 -11.54 5.31
C ASN A 550 -15.49 -10.97 5.53
N ASP A 551 -16.53 -11.72 5.16
CA ASP A 551 -17.94 -11.35 5.27
C ASP A 551 -18.33 -10.04 4.52
N ASP A 552 -17.58 -9.68 3.48
CA ASP A 552 -17.89 -8.56 2.56
C ASP A 552 -17.53 -8.94 1.10
N ILE A 553 -17.85 -8.08 0.13
CA ILE A 553 -17.66 -8.32 -1.31
C ILE A 553 -16.38 -7.63 -1.81
N TYR A 554 -15.46 -8.44 -2.33
CA TYR A 554 -14.15 -8.04 -2.82
C TYR A 554 -13.94 -8.42 -4.29
N LEU A 555 -12.96 -7.77 -4.91
CA LEU A 555 -12.48 -8.05 -6.26
C LEU A 555 -11.28 -9.00 -6.21
N LEU A 556 -11.40 -10.20 -6.81
CA LEU A 556 -10.39 -11.27 -6.78
C LEU A 556 -10.39 -12.10 -8.09
N HIS A 557 -9.22 -12.55 -8.57
CA HIS A 557 -9.06 -13.23 -9.87
C HIS A 557 -9.49 -14.72 -9.88
N ALA A 558 -9.30 -15.48 -8.78
CA ALA A 558 -9.83 -16.85 -8.59
C ALA A 558 -9.56 -17.35 -7.15
N TRP A 559 -10.48 -18.16 -6.60
CA TRP A 559 -10.42 -18.93 -5.32
C TRP A 559 -9.79 -18.19 -4.13
N GLY A 560 -10.65 -17.58 -3.31
CA GLY A 560 -10.35 -17.17 -1.93
C GLY A 560 -10.20 -18.32 -0.92
N GLU A 561 -9.84 -19.53 -1.35
CA GLU A 561 -9.37 -20.57 -0.42
C GLU A 561 -7.85 -20.47 -0.34
N PRO A 562 -7.25 -20.31 0.87
CA PRO A 562 -5.79 -20.31 1.01
C PRO A 562 -5.25 -21.60 0.40
N ILE A 563 -4.44 -21.50 -0.66
CA ILE A 563 -3.61 -22.63 -1.09
C ILE A 563 -2.78 -23.02 0.12
N ILE A 564 -3.05 -24.23 0.62
CA ILE A 564 -2.44 -24.89 1.75
C ILE A 564 -0.99 -24.43 1.97
N GLY A 565 -0.76 -23.74 3.09
CA GLY A 565 0.54 -23.60 3.75
C GLY A 565 1.57 -22.66 3.12
N TYR A 566 1.50 -22.30 1.83
CA TYR A 566 2.58 -21.53 1.18
C TYR A 566 2.27 -20.04 0.95
N LEU A 567 1.00 -19.61 1.06
CA LEU A 567 0.58 -18.25 0.66
C LEU A 567 -0.17 -17.45 1.72
N ALA A 568 -0.30 -17.98 2.94
CA ALA A 568 -0.86 -17.22 4.06
C ALA A 568 -0.08 -15.92 4.36
N ASN A 569 1.14 -15.79 3.83
CA ASN A 569 2.03 -14.64 4.00
C ASN A 569 2.42 -13.94 2.69
N ASN A 570 1.81 -14.26 1.55
CA ASN A 570 2.14 -13.61 0.28
C ASN A 570 0.94 -13.62 -0.70
N PRO A 571 0.21 -12.50 -0.85
CA PRO A 571 -0.95 -12.46 -1.72
C PRO A 571 -0.51 -12.45 -3.19
N PHE A 572 -0.96 -13.42 -3.98
CA PHE A 572 -1.02 -13.26 -5.45
C PHE A 572 -2.03 -12.17 -5.88
N ALA A 573 -2.78 -11.58 -4.93
CA ALA A 573 -3.77 -10.51 -5.18
C ALA A 573 -3.99 -9.65 -3.91
N THR A 574 -3.88 -8.33 -4.03
CA THR A 574 -4.38 -7.40 -3.01
C THR A 574 -5.91 -7.43 -3.02
N PRO A 575 -6.61 -7.79 -1.93
CA PRO A 575 -8.07 -7.74 -1.93
C PRO A 575 -8.54 -6.28 -1.99
N ILE A 576 -9.18 -5.89 -3.09
CA ILE A 576 -9.80 -4.56 -3.25
C ILE A 576 -11.29 -4.70 -2.96
N SER A 577 -11.82 -3.93 -2.00
CA SER A 577 -13.26 -3.95 -1.73
C SER A 577 -14.05 -3.47 -2.96
N LEU A 578 -15.20 -4.07 -3.25
CA LEU A 578 -16.06 -3.60 -4.34
C LEU A 578 -16.49 -2.14 -4.09
N LEU A 579 -16.75 -1.78 -2.84
CA LEU A 579 -17.10 -0.41 -2.43
C LEU A 579 -16.03 0.62 -2.81
N SER A 580 -14.75 0.34 -2.57
CA SER A 580 -13.66 1.27 -2.92
C SER A 580 -13.53 1.44 -4.44
N ALA A 581 -13.65 0.34 -5.20
CA ALA A 581 -13.63 0.40 -6.66
C ALA A 581 -14.82 1.20 -7.24
N LEU A 582 -16.04 0.99 -6.72
CA LEU A 582 -17.20 1.77 -7.15
C LEU A 582 -17.12 3.24 -6.71
N LYS A 583 -16.51 3.56 -5.57
CA LYS A 583 -16.24 4.94 -5.17
C LYS A 583 -15.27 5.63 -6.14
N ALA A 584 -14.24 4.93 -6.62
CA ALA A 584 -13.35 5.44 -7.66
C ALA A 584 -14.11 5.73 -8.97
N ILE A 585 -15.02 4.83 -9.36
CA ILE A 585 -15.89 5.03 -10.54
C ILE A 585 -16.85 6.20 -10.32
N ASN A 586 -17.45 6.34 -9.13
CA ASN A 586 -18.33 7.46 -8.80
C ASN A 586 -17.59 8.81 -8.87
N GLN A 587 -16.37 8.86 -8.33
CA GLN A 587 -15.54 10.05 -8.42
C GLN A 587 -15.30 10.43 -9.89
N TYR A 588 -14.94 9.47 -10.75
CA TYR A 588 -14.82 9.74 -12.17
C TYR A 588 -16.13 10.29 -12.77
N LEU A 589 -17.26 9.62 -12.53
CA LEU A 589 -18.57 10.03 -13.04
C LEU A 589 -19.00 11.41 -12.52
N THR A 590 -18.68 11.76 -11.28
CA THR A 590 -19.05 13.05 -10.69
C THR A 590 -18.30 14.22 -11.33
N HIS A 591 -17.06 13.99 -11.76
CA HIS A 591 -16.17 15.04 -12.23
C HIS A 591 -16.00 15.09 -13.76
N PHE A 592 -16.40 14.03 -14.46
CA PHE A 592 -16.37 13.96 -15.92
C PHE A 592 -17.75 13.54 -16.45
N ASP A 593 -18.39 14.42 -17.21
CA ASP A 593 -19.76 14.26 -17.70
C ASP A 593 -19.85 13.79 -19.17
N ASN A 594 -18.72 13.40 -19.76
CA ASN A 594 -18.59 13.10 -21.18
C ASN A 594 -18.46 11.61 -21.51
N ASN A 595 -18.65 10.70 -20.55
CA ASN A 595 -18.49 9.26 -20.78
C ASN A 595 -19.62 8.42 -20.16
N VAL A 596 -19.92 7.29 -20.79
CA VAL A 596 -20.81 6.23 -20.27
C VAL A 596 -19.93 5.04 -19.92
N ILE A 597 -19.93 4.66 -18.64
CA ILE A 597 -19.13 3.56 -18.12
C ILE A 597 -19.96 2.27 -18.11
N THR A 598 -19.30 1.16 -18.43
CA THR A 598 -19.89 -0.18 -18.43
C THR A 598 -19.13 -1.06 -17.44
N ILE A 599 -19.86 -1.80 -16.60
CA ILE A 599 -19.29 -2.83 -15.74
C ILE A 599 -19.88 -4.17 -16.17
N ILE A 600 -18.99 -5.14 -16.40
CA ILE A 600 -19.37 -6.54 -16.64
C ILE A 600 -18.86 -7.35 -15.45
N ILE A 601 -19.78 -7.93 -14.68
CA ILE A 601 -19.48 -8.63 -13.43
C ILE A 601 -19.40 -10.14 -13.68
N GLU A 602 -18.24 -10.73 -13.38
CA GLU A 602 -18.14 -12.16 -13.10
C GLU A 602 -18.47 -12.40 -11.62
N ASP A 603 -19.55 -13.12 -11.37
CA ASP A 603 -20.27 -13.06 -10.10
C ASP A 603 -20.14 -14.38 -9.33
N LYS A 604 -19.27 -14.39 -8.31
CA LYS A 604 -18.98 -15.56 -7.49
C LYS A 604 -19.45 -15.44 -6.04
N ILE A 605 -20.34 -14.49 -5.74
CA ILE A 605 -20.85 -14.33 -4.37
C ILE A 605 -21.90 -15.39 -4.03
N ASP A 606 -21.97 -15.79 -2.76
CA ASP A 606 -23.00 -16.72 -2.28
C ASP A 606 -24.37 -16.03 -2.12
N ALA A 607 -25.40 -16.82 -1.86
CA ALA A 607 -26.77 -16.33 -1.70
C ALA A 607 -26.98 -15.40 -0.48
N ALA A 608 -26.15 -15.52 0.56
CA ALA A 608 -26.31 -14.73 1.78
C ALA A 608 -25.91 -13.27 1.57
N HIS A 609 -24.95 -13.01 0.69
CA HIS A 609 -24.41 -11.67 0.40
C HIS A 609 -25.07 -10.98 -0.81
N ARG A 610 -26.06 -11.63 -1.46
CA ARG A 610 -26.75 -11.09 -2.65
C ARG A 610 -27.45 -9.77 -2.39
N ALA A 611 -28.05 -9.62 -1.21
CA ALA A 611 -28.73 -8.40 -0.82
C ALA A 611 -27.76 -7.22 -0.65
N ASP A 612 -26.50 -7.50 -0.27
CA ASP A 612 -25.50 -6.48 0.00
C ASP A 612 -24.96 -5.85 -1.29
N LEU A 613 -24.96 -6.59 -2.40
CA LEU A 613 -24.46 -6.10 -3.70
C LEU A 613 -25.12 -4.77 -4.13
N TRP A 614 -26.44 -4.65 -4.04
CA TRP A 614 -27.13 -3.39 -4.36
C TRP A 614 -26.92 -2.31 -3.30
N SER A 615 -26.75 -2.70 -2.03
CA SER A 615 -26.41 -1.76 -0.95
C SER A 615 -25.06 -1.09 -1.20
N ILE A 616 -24.06 -1.86 -1.65
CA ILE A 616 -22.73 -1.34 -1.98
C ILE A 616 -22.79 -0.32 -3.13
N PHE A 617 -23.62 -0.55 -4.17
CA PHE A 617 -23.82 0.43 -5.25
C PHE A 617 -24.47 1.74 -4.75
N GLN A 618 -25.41 1.65 -3.81
CA GLN A 618 -26.02 2.82 -3.17
C GLN A 618 -25.01 3.57 -2.30
N GLU A 619 -24.24 2.85 -1.48
CA GLU A 619 -23.22 3.45 -0.60
C GLU A 619 -22.07 4.09 -1.39
N ALA A 620 -21.67 3.48 -2.50
CA ALA A 620 -20.68 4.06 -3.40
C ALA A 620 -21.17 5.34 -4.09
N GLY A 621 -22.49 5.59 -4.11
CA GLY A 621 -23.11 6.75 -4.74
C GLY A 621 -23.33 6.61 -6.25
N VAL A 622 -23.17 5.41 -6.82
CA VAL A 622 -23.34 5.16 -8.27
C VAL A 622 -24.75 4.71 -8.65
N ALA A 623 -25.62 4.40 -7.68
CA ALA A 623 -26.95 3.85 -7.93
C ALA A 623 -27.81 4.73 -8.87
N ASP A 624 -27.68 6.05 -8.77
CA ASP A 624 -28.40 6.99 -9.63
C ASP A 624 -27.81 7.12 -11.04
N ASP A 625 -26.57 6.72 -11.27
CA ASP A 625 -26.01 6.66 -12.62
C ASP A 625 -26.42 5.37 -13.35
N VAL A 626 -26.95 4.35 -12.67
CA VAL A 626 -27.25 3.06 -13.29
C VAL A 626 -28.34 3.19 -14.37
N PHE A 627 -27.96 2.83 -15.59
CA PHE A 627 -28.87 2.56 -16.69
C PHE A 627 -29.30 1.09 -16.64
N TRP A 628 -30.60 0.84 -16.74
CA TRP A 628 -31.18 -0.49 -16.66
C TRP A 628 -31.64 -0.99 -18.04
N PRO A 629 -30.86 -1.86 -18.71
CA PRO A 629 -31.26 -2.50 -19.96
C PRO A 629 -32.59 -3.26 -19.81
N SER A 630 -33.57 -2.92 -20.64
CA SER A 630 -34.86 -3.63 -20.66
C SER A 630 -34.82 -4.86 -21.56
N PRO A 631 -35.68 -5.88 -21.35
CA PRO A 631 -35.67 -7.11 -22.16
C PRO A 631 -35.84 -6.90 -23.68
N ASP A 632 -36.52 -5.83 -24.10
CA ASP A 632 -36.67 -5.50 -25.52
C ASP A 632 -35.41 -4.89 -26.15
N MET A 633 -34.39 -4.56 -25.35
CA MET A 633 -33.06 -4.14 -25.79
C MET A 633 -32.10 -5.31 -26.03
N GLN A 634 -32.55 -6.56 -25.86
CA GLN A 634 -31.74 -7.75 -26.11
C GLN A 634 -31.42 -7.96 -27.59
N LYS A 635 -32.34 -7.56 -28.50
CA LYS A 635 -32.20 -7.79 -29.94
C LYS A 635 -32.97 -6.77 -30.78
N ASP A 636 -32.43 -6.40 -31.94
CA ASP A 636 -33.06 -5.63 -33.04
C ASP A 636 -33.55 -4.22 -32.66
N LYS A 637 -33.42 -3.81 -31.40
CA LYS A 637 -33.78 -2.49 -30.89
C LYS A 637 -32.54 -1.64 -30.67
N ASN A 638 -32.56 -0.42 -31.19
CA ASN A 638 -31.55 0.57 -30.81
C ASN A 638 -31.74 0.98 -29.35
N TRP A 639 -30.62 1.02 -28.62
CA TRP A 639 -30.53 1.60 -27.30
C TRP A 639 -30.66 3.14 -27.39
N PRO A 640 -30.83 3.86 -26.28
CA PRO A 640 -30.71 5.31 -26.28
C PRO A 640 -29.37 5.76 -26.88
N THR A 641 -29.34 6.95 -27.47
CA THR A 641 -28.07 7.50 -27.97
C THR A 641 -27.16 7.87 -26.80
N LEU A 642 -25.85 7.93 -27.06
CA LEU A 642 -24.89 8.38 -26.05
C LEU A 642 -25.23 9.78 -25.51
N SER A 643 -25.61 10.71 -26.39
CA SER A 643 -26.09 12.05 -26.02
C SER A 643 -27.32 12.01 -25.11
N GLU A 644 -28.25 11.08 -25.37
CA GLU A 644 -29.40 10.88 -24.48
C GLU A 644 -28.97 10.39 -23.10
N MET A 645 -28.10 9.36 -23.05
CA MET A 645 -27.57 8.81 -21.80
C MET A 645 -26.80 9.85 -20.97
N LEU A 646 -25.94 10.64 -21.61
CA LEU A 646 -25.11 11.65 -20.97
C LEU A 646 -25.91 12.87 -20.51
N TYR A 647 -26.72 13.45 -21.38
CA TYR A 647 -27.24 14.81 -21.17
C TYR A 647 -28.74 14.86 -20.85
N LYS A 648 -29.53 13.87 -21.26
CA LYS A 648 -30.99 13.88 -21.07
C LYS A 648 -31.43 13.01 -19.89
N ILE A 649 -31.13 11.72 -19.93
CA ILE A 649 -31.56 10.78 -18.88
C ILE A 649 -30.55 10.70 -17.73
N LYS A 650 -29.30 11.10 -17.96
CA LYS A 650 -28.20 11.10 -16.98
C LYS A 650 -28.05 9.75 -16.26
N ARG A 651 -28.12 8.67 -17.04
CA ARG A 651 -27.86 7.30 -16.58
C ARG A 651 -26.65 6.79 -17.36
N ARG A 652 -25.47 6.88 -16.74
CA ARG A 652 -24.16 6.76 -17.36
C ARG A 652 -23.39 5.51 -16.92
N LEU A 653 -24.02 4.61 -16.17
CA LEU A 653 -23.42 3.36 -15.71
C LEU A 653 -24.26 2.17 -16.19
N VAL A 654 -23.77 1.42 -17.18
CA VAL A 654 -24.39 0.16 -17.64
C VAL A 654 -23.77 -0.99 -16.85
N VAL A 655 -24.59 -1.89 -16.29
CA VAL A 655 -24.09 -3.02 -15.48
C VAL A 655 -24.69 -4.33 -15.97
N PHE A 656 -23.85 -5.34 -16.14
CA PHE A 656 -24.24 -6.72 -16.42
C PHE A 656 -23.61 -7.69 -15.42
N SER A 657 -24.22 -8.86 -15.23
CA SER A 657 -23.67 -9.96 -14.43
C SER A 657 -23.80 -11.30 -15.16
N ASP A 658 -22.86 -12.21 -14.97
CA ASP A 658 -22.94 -13.60 -15.43
C ASP A 658 -23.80 -14.51 -14.52
N TYR A 659 -24.39 -13.96 -13.45
CA TYR A 659 -25.29 -14.67 -12.56
C TYR A 659 -26.75 -14.67 -13.07
N ASN A 660 -27.35 -15.86 -13.18
CA ASN A 660 -28.74 -16.04 -13.65
C ASN A 660 -29.68 -16.63 -12.59
N GLY A 661 -29.48 -16.29 -11.31
CA GLY A 661 -30.43 -16.64 -10.25
C GLY A 661 -31.75 -15.89 -10.34
N ALA A 662 -32.70 -16.29 -9.50
CA ALA A 662 -33.97 -15.59 -9.32
C ALA A 662 -33.81 -14.26 -8.55
N ASP A 663 -32.74 -14.18 -7.77
CA ASP A 663 -32.27 -13.08 -6.92
C ASP A 663 -31.16 -12.25 -7.59
N LYS A 664 -31.01 -12.35 -8.92
CA LYS A 664 -30.07 -11.49 -9.65
C LYS A 664 -30.40 -10.01 -9.43
N VAL A 665 -29.37 -9.22 -9.18
CA VAL A 665 -29.48 -7.76 -9.01
C VAL A 665 -29.40 -7.06 -10.36
N PHE A 666 -28.51 -7.53 -11.25
CA PHE A 666 -28.25 -6.93 -12.56
C PHE A 666 -28.74 -7.82 -13.71
N PRO A 667 -28.97 -7.24 -14.91
CA PRO A 667 -29.32 -8.01 -16.09
C PRO A 667 -28.28 -9.11 -16.40
N TYR A 668 -28.78 -10.29 -16.74
CA TYR A 668 -27.94 -11.42 -17.11
C TYR A 668 -27.24 -11.15 -18.45
N GLN A 669 -25.92 -11.13 -18.47
CA GLN A 669 -25.15 -10.64 -19.61
C GLN A 669 -25.46 -11.40 -20.92
N TRP A 670 -25.61 -12.72 -20.84
CA TRP A 670 -25.83 -13.59 -22.01
C TRP A 670 -27.21 -13.40 -22.67
N ASP A 671 -28.11 -12.67 -22.01
CA ASP A 671 -29.36 -12.21 -22.62
C ASP A 671 -29.15 -11.06 -23.61
N PHE A 672 -28.05 -10.30 -23.49
CA PHE A 672 -27.81 -9.06 -24.24
C PHE A 672 -26.62 -9.12 -25.17
N MET A 673 -25.64 -9.99 -24.91
CA MET A 673 -24.39 -10.05 -25.65
C MET A 673 -23.97 -11.46 -26.10
N SER A 674 -23.13 -11.50 -27.13
CA SER A 674 -22.39 -12.68 -27.59
C SER A 674 -20.89 -12.43 -27.51
N GLU A 675 -20.11 -13.47 -27.26
CA GLU A 675 -18.66 -13.36 -27.07
C GLU A 675 -17.90 -14.51 -27.76
N ASN A 676 -16.72 -14.21 -28.30
CA ASN A 676 -15.80 -15.24 -28.79
C ASN A 676 -15.07 -15.97 -27.64
N VAL A 677 -14.38 -17.05 -27.99
CA VAL A 677 -13.45 -17.74 -27.10
C VAL A 677 -12.42 -16.78 -26.51
N TYR A 678 -12.00 -17.06 -25.27
CA TYR A 678 -11.00 -16.30 -24.52
C TYR A 678 -9.65 -17.04 -24.49
N GLY A 679 -8.62 -16.39 -23.93
CA GLY A 679 -7.31 -16.99 -23.72
C GLY A 679 -6.52 -17.20 -25.02
N PRO A 680 -5.61 -18.19 -25.08
CA PRO A 680 -4.78 -18.43 -26.28
C PRO A 680 -5.59 -18.65 -27.57
N ASP A 681 -6.78 -19.25 -27.46
CA ASP A 681 -7.69 -19.44 -28.60
C ASP A 681 -8.26 -18.11 -29.12
N SER A 682 -8.34 -17.07 -28.29
CA SER A 682 -8.71 -15.71 -28.72
C SER A 682 -7.61 -14.99 -29.50
N LEU A 683 -6.38 -15.53 -29.46
CA LEU A 683 -5.23 -15.01 -30.20
C LEU A 683 -4.86 -15.90 -31.40
N ASN A 684 -5.63 -16.96 -31.67
CA ASN A 684 -5.45 -17.79 -32.85
C ASN A 684 -6.45 -17.37 -33.93
N SER A 685 -5.96 -16.98 -35.11
CA SER A 685 -6.78 -16.50 -36.22
C SER A 685 -7.78 -17.52 -36.76
N GLU A 686 -7.53 -18.82 -36.56
CA GLU A 686 -8.48 -19.87 -36.90
C GLU A 686 -9.68 -19.94 -35.94
N THR A 687 -9.57 -19.35 -34.74
CA THR A 687 -10.57 -19.42 -33.68
C THR A 687 -11.09 -18.07 -33.20
N TRP A 688 -10.57 -16.95 -33.72
CA TRP A 688 -10.98 -15.59 -33.37
C TRP A 688 -12.49 -15.38 -33.24
N THR A 689 -13.27 -15.87 -34.21
CA THR A 689 -14.72 -15.71 -34.23
C THR A 689 -15.49 -16.94 -33.74
N ARG A 690 -14.81 -17.90 -33.08
CA ARG A 690 -15.46 -19.06 -32.48
C ARG A 690 -16.15 -18.60 -31.20
N LEU A 691 -17.46 -18.85 -31.07
CA LEU A 691 -18.20 -18.54 -29.85
C LEU A 691 -17.68 -19.34 -28.66
N ARG A 692 -17.56 -18.69 -27.49
CA ARG A 692 -17.37 -19.41 -26.22
C ARG A 692 -18.63 -20.19 -25.83
N SER A 693 -18.50 -21.09 -24.86
CA SER A 693 -19.54 -22.07 -24.53
C SER A 693 -20.89 -21.46 -24.16
N GLU A 694 -20.86 -20.38 -23.39
CA GLU A 694 -21.99 -19.65 -22.85
C GLU A 694 -22.72 -18.86 -23.94
N SER A 695 -21.99 -18.43 -24.97
CA SER A 695 -22.53 -17.75 -26.14
C SER A 695 -23.06 -18.67 -27.23
N LYS A 696 -22.91 -20.00 -27.12
CA LYS A 696 -23.39 -20.95 -28.16
C LYS A 696 -24.91 -20.89 -28.38
N GLY A 697 -25.68 -20.54 -27.35
CA GLY A 697 -27.13 -20.32 -27.44
C GLY A 697 -27.54 -19.00 -28.07
N SER A 698 -26.58 -18.09 -28.25
CA SER A 698 -26.77 -16.71 -28.71
C SER A 698 -25.75 -16.40 -29.82
N PRO A 699 -25.93 -16.93 -31.05
CA PRO A 699 -24.98 -16.68 -32.13
C PRO A 699 -24.90 -15.19 -32.49
N TYR A 700 -23.82 -14.78 -33.16
CA TYR A 700 -23.67 -13.39 -33.61
C TYR A 700 -24.88 -12.91 -34.43
N GLY A 701 -25.32 -11.68 -34.16
CA GLY A 701 -26.55 -11.10 -34.74
C GLY A 701 -27.86 -11.55 -34.10
N SER A 702 -27.84 -12.52 -33.17
CA SER A 702 -29.03 -12.85 -32.35
C SER A 702 -29.21 -11.94 -31.14
N LYS A 703 -28.19 -11.13 -30.84
CA LYS A 703 -28.11 -10.18 -29.72
C LYS A 703 -27.64 -8.82 -30.21
N ASN A 704 -27.93 -7.78 -29.43
CA ASN A 704 -27.60 -6.39 -29.76
C ASN A 704 -26.15 -6.00 -29.48
N LEU A 705 -25.45 -6.74 -28.61
CA LEU A 705 -24.09 -6.43 -28.19
C LEU A 705 -23.14 -7.59 -28.52
N VAL A 706 -21.89 -7.27 -28.82
CA VAL A 706 -20.83 -8.24 -29.05
C VAL A 706 -19.56 -7.84 -28.30
N ALA A 707 -19.07 -8.74 -27.45
CA ALA A 707 -17.77 -8.62 -26.79
C ALA A 707 -16.71 -9.38 -27.59
N MET A 708 -15.57 -8.73 -27.85
CA MET A 708 -14.39 -9.39 -28.43
C MET A 708 -13.34 -9.59 -27.35
N ASN A 709 -13.19 -10.85 -26.91
CA ASN A 709 -12.02 -11.28 -26.16
C ASN A 709 -10.78 -11.28 -27.04
N HIS A 710 -9.75 -10.61 -26.55
CA HIS A 710 -8.46 -10.51 -27.20
C HIS A 710 -7.37 -10.43 -26.12
N PHE A 711 -7.13 -11.55 -25.47
CA PHE A 711 -6.12 -11.66 -24.42
C PHE A 711 -5.70 -13.12 -24.23
N PRO A 712 -4.46 -13.40 -23.81
CA PRO A 712 -4.06 -14.74 -23.41
C PRO A 712 -4.57 -15.04 -21.99
N TRP A 713 -4.61 -16.31 -21.56
CA TRP A 713 -4.80 -16.59 -20.12
C TRP A 713 -3.46 -16.46 -19.42
N VAL A 714 -3.47 -16.25 -18.10
CA VAL A 714 -2.32 -16.47 -17.22
C VAL A 714 -2.57 -17.70 -16.34
N GLN A 715 -1.65 -18.68 -16.35
CA GLN A 715 -1.64 -19.79 -15.39
C GLN A 715 -0.60 -19.48 -14.33
N ILE A 716 -0.91 -19.71 -13.05
CA ILE A 716 0.01 -19.52 -11.92
C ILE A 716 1.39 -20.13 -12.25
N GLY A 717 2.42 -19.28 -12.24
CA GLY A 717 3.81 -19.61 -12.58
C GLY A 717 4.21 -19.34 -14.03
N GLN A 718 3.28 -19.04 -14.95
CA GLN A 718 3.59 -18.63 -16.32
C GLN A 718 3.92 -17.13 -16.41
N GLU A 719 3.44 -16.31 -15.50
CA GLU A 719 3.78 -14.89 -15.36
C GLU A 719 5.27 -14.65 -15.00
N LEU A 720 5.95 -15.67 -14.46
CA LEU A 720 7.39 -15.66 -14.19
C LEU A 720 8.21 -16.18 -15.39
N LEU A 721 7.56 -16.55 -16.50
CA LEU A 721 8.24 -16.99 -17.71
C LEU A 721 8.65 -15.77 -18.55
N PRO A 722 9.87 -15.75 -19.13
CA PRO A 722 10.37 -14.65 -19.94
C PRO A 722 9.50 -14.24 -21.14
N ASP A 723 8.60 -15.13 -21.59
CA ASP A 723 7.87 -14.99 -22.85
C ASP A 723 6.43 -14.44 -22.68
N TRP A 724 5.96 -14.21 -21.45
CA TRP A 724 4.58 -13.73 -21.20
C TRP A 724 4.33 -12.31 -21.73
N PHE A 725 5.13 -11.34 -21.28
CA PHE A 725 4.93 -9.94 -21.67
C PHE A 725 5.16 -9.70 -23.19
N PRO A 726 6.15 -10.32 -23.85
CA PRO A 726 6.27 -10.27 -25.32
C PRO A 726 5.01 -10.76 -26.06
N LEU A 727 4.29 -11.75 -25.52
CA LEU A 727 3.02 -12.21 -26.10
C LEU A 727 1.94 -11.12 -26.01
N ILE A 728 1.82 -10.44 -24.87
CA ILE A 728 0.92 -9.29 -24.69
C ILE A 728 1.30 -8.15 -25.64
N GLU A 729 2.58 -7.79 -25.72
CA GLU A 729 3.05 -6.74 -26.62
C GLU A 729 2.74 -7.07 -28.08
N HIS A 730 2.83 -8.36 -28.47
CA HIS A 730 2.46 -8.82 -29.81
C HIS A 730 0.94 -8.80 -30.05
N ALA A 731 0.16 -9.37 -29.14
CA ALA A 731 -1.30 -9.42 -29.21
C ALA A 731 -1.88 -8.01 -29.32
N ASN A 732 -1.40 -7.10 -28.48
CA ASN A 732 -1.89 -5.73 -28.49
C ASN A 732 -1.34 -4.89 -29.66
N THR A 733 -0.59 -5.44 -30.61
CA THR A 733 -0.21 -4.64 -31.78
C THR A 733 -1.43 -4.15 -32.53
N ALA A 734 -1.34 -2.91 -33.04
CA ALA A 734 -2.38 -2.29 -33.84
C ALA A 734 -2.90 -3.20 -34.96
N ASP A 735 -2.00 -3.80 -35.73
CA ASP A 735 -2.38 -4.63 -36.89
C ASP A 735 -3.12 -5.91 -36.45
N PHE A 736 -2.70 -6.53 -35.34
CA PHE A 736 -3.30 -7.77 -34.85
C PHE A 736 -4.72 -7.58 -34.30
N ILE A 737 -4.94 -6.51 -33.53
CA ILE A 737 -6.30 -6.14 -33.09
C ILE A 737 -7.19 -5.82 -34.29
N GLU A 738 -6.66 -5.08 -35.29
CA GLU A 738 -7.42 -4.75 -36.50
C GLU A 738 -7.83 -5.99 -37.30
N GLU A 739 -6.92 -6.94 -37.48
CA GLU A 739 -7.22 -8.21 -38.16
C GLU A 739 -8.28 -9.03 -37.42
N HIS A 740 -8.23 -9.06 -36.08
CA HIS A 740 -9.27 -9.71 -35.28
C HIS A 740 -10.63 -9.03 -35.48
N VAL A 741 -10.72 -7.69 -35.42
CA VAL A 741 -11.95 -6.95 -35.71
C VAL A 741 -12.46 -7.23 -37.13
N LYS A 742 -11.57 -7.26 -38.12
CA LYS A 742 -11.93 -7.58 -39.52
C LYS A 742 -12.50 -8.99 -39.66
N ALA A 743 -12.02 -9.97 -38.90
CA ALA A 743 -12.57 -11.32 -38.95
C ALA A 743 -14.06 -11.37 -38.57
N PHE A 744 -14.50 -10.54 -37.61
CA PHE A 744 -15.93 -10.37 -37.29
C PHE A 744 -16.71 -9.70 -38.43
N GLN A 745 -16.12 -8.68 -39.04
CA GLN A 745 -16.75 -7.94 -40.16
C GLN A 745 -16.92 -8.82 -41.39
N ASP A 746 -15.87 -9.55 -41.77
CA ASP A 746 -15.85 -10.40 -42.96
C ASP A 746 -16.70 -11.66 -42.77
N GLY A 747 -16.66 -12.27 -41.57
CA GLY A 747 -17.37 -13.51 -41.28
C GLY A 747 -18.86 -13.32 -40.99
N TYR A 748 -19.24 -12.21 -40.36
CA TYR A 748 -20.57 -12.03 -39.77
C TYR A 748 -21.21 -10.66 -40.05
N GLY A 749 -20.50 -9.74 -40.71
CA GLY A 749 -21.02 -8.40 -40.99
C GLY A 749 -21.26 -7.56 -39.72
N ILE A 750 -20.56 -7.88 -38.63
CA ILE A 750 -20.67 -7.18 -37.35
C ILE A 750 -19.35 -6.55 -36.95
N THR A 751 -19.41 -5.43 -36.26
CA THR A 751 -18.27 -4.85 -35.55
C THR A 751 -18.51 -5.05 -34.05
N PRO A 752 -17.52 -5.54 -33.28
CA PRO A 752 -17.66 -5.66 -31.83
C PRO A 752 -18.00 -4.33 -31.16
N ASN A 753 -18.73 -4.39 -30.04
CA ASN A 753 -18.99 -3.23 -29.19
C ASN A 753 -17.90 -3.05 -28.14
N TRP A 754 -17.22 -4.12 -27.73
CA TRP A 754 -16.13 -4.05 -26.76
C TRP A 754 -14.90 -4.78 -27.27
N LEU A 755 -13.74 -4.12 -27.12
CA LEU A 755 -12.43 -4.74 -27.33
C LEU A 755 -11.86 -5.06 -25.94
N ASN A 756 -12.04 -6.29 -25.46
CA ASN A 756 -11.57 -6.73 -24.15
C ASN A 756 -10.08 -7.07 -24.23
N LEU A 757 -9.24 -6.30 -23.55
CA LEU A 757 -7.78 -6.41 -23.60
C LEU A 757 -7.17 -6.49 -22.20
N ASP A 758 -6.08 -7.25 -22.12
CA ASP A 758 -5.09 -7.13 -21.04
C ASP A 758 -4.10 -6.02 -21.39
N PHE A 759 -3.64 -5.26 -20.39
CA PHE A 759 -2.70 -4.15 -20.51
C PHE A 759 -3.12 -3.14 -21.57
N ILE A 760 -4.24 -2.45 -21.33
CA ILE A 760 -4.80 -1.45 -22.25
C ILE A 760 -3.83 -0.29 -22.56
N ASP A 761 -2.81 -0.10 -21.72
CA ASP A 761 -1.72 0.86 -21.86
C ASP A 761 -0.61 0.40 -22.81
N VAL A 762 -0.64 -0.86 -23.24
CA VAL A 762 0.32 -1.48 -24.16
C VAL A 762 -0.29 -1.60 -25.56
N GLY A 763 0.46 -1.16 -26.57
CA GLY A 763 0.13 -1.40 -27.98
C GLY A 763 -0.93 -0.46 -28.57
N GLY A 764 -1.83 -1.03 -29.37
CA GLY A 764 -2.75 -0.36 -30.27
C GLY A 764 -4.20 -0.28 -29.78
N GLY A 765 -4.53 -0.75 -28.58
CA GLY A 765 -5.92 -0.84 -28.08
C GLY A 765 -6.71 0.46 -28.23
N VAL A 766 -6.15 1.59 -27.76
CA VAL A 766 -6.76 2.92 -27.92
C VAL A 766 -6.93 3.30 -29.39
N THR A 767 -5.87 3.15 -30.19
CA THR A 767 -5.91 3.50 -31.62
C THR A 767 -6.93 2.64 -32.37
N LYS A 768 -7.10 1.38 -31.97
CA LYS A 768 -7.98 0.42 -32.65
C LYS A 768 -9.41 0.46 -32.17
N THR A 769 -9.67 0.95 -30.96
CA THR A 769 -11.01 1.38 -30.58
C THR A 769 -11.49 2.53 -31.48
N PHE A 770 -10.62 3.50 -31.78
CA PHE A 770 -10.94 4.55 -32.75
C PHE A 770 -11.22 4.00 -34.15
N TYR A 771 -10.36 3.10 -34.65
CA TYR A 771 -10.59 2.42 -35.93
C TYR A 771 -11.93 1.67 -35.94
N CYS A 772 -12.24 0.96 -34.87
CA CYS A 772 -13.50 0.22 -34.70
C CYS A 772 -14.72 1.15 -34.83
N ASN A 773 -14.69 2.31 -34.16
CA ASN A 773 -15.74 3.34 -34.32
C ASN A 773 -15.75 3.99 -35.71
N THR A 774 -14.59 4.23 -36.31
CA THR A 774 -14.48 4.76 -37.68
C THR A 774 -15.12 3.82 -38.70
N ALA A 775 -14.91 2.52 -38.53
CA ALA A 775 -15.53 1.48 -39.35
C ALA A 775 -17.06 1.41 -39.15
N LEU A 776 -17.55 1.69 -37.94
CA LEU A 776 -18.99 1.80 -37.65
C LEU A 776 -19.63 3.04 -38.30
N HIS A 777 -18.96 4.20 -38.23
CA HIS A 777 -19.57 5.52 -38.52
C HIS A 777 -19.18 6.13 -39.87
N ARG A 778 -18.28 5.49 -40.63
CA ARG A 778 -17.76 5.97 -41.94
C ARG A 778 -17.06 7.36 -41.87
N GLY A 779 -16.41 7.67 -40.74
CA GLY A 779 -15.63 8.91 -40.55
C GLY A 779 -14.19 8.84 -41.11
N GLU A 780 -13.50 9.97 -41.21
CA GLU A 780 -12.05 10.04 -41.40
C GLU A 780 -11.33 10.33 -40.07
N ILE A 781 -10.14 9.76 -39.87
CA ILE A 781 -9.29 10.04 -38.69
C ILE A 781 -8.72 11.47 -38.81
N THR A 782 -9.06 12.38 -37.90
CA THR A 782 -8.53 13.76 -37.91
C THR A 782 -7.11 13.85 -37.32
N GLU A 783 -6.32 14.87 -37.68
CA GLU A 783 -4.96 15.07 -37.13
C GLU A 783 -4.91 15.29 -35.61
N PRO A 784 -5.84 16.03 -34.97
CA PRO A 784 -5.93 16.10 -33.50
C PRO A 784 -6.14 14.73 -32.84
N VAL A 785 -6.91 13.84 -33.50
CA VAL A 785 -7.11 12.45 -33.07
C VAL A 785 -5.84 11.60 -33.24
N LYS A 786 -5.05 11.83 -34.30
CA LYS A 786 -3.72 11.22 -34.42
C LYS A 786 -2.74 11.72 -33.35
N LEU A 787 -2.88 12.97 -32.90
CA LEU A 787 -2.10 13.52 -31.78
C LEU A 787 -2.50 12.87 -30.44
N ALA A 788 -3.80 12.63 -30.23
CA ALA A 788 -4.34 11.89 -29.09
C ALA A 788 -3.89 10.41 -29.06
N ALA A 789 -3.91 9.72 -30.21
CA ALA A 789 -3.28 8.41 -30.37
C ALA A 789 -1.74 8.49 -30.27
N GLY A 790 -1.18 9.67 -30.55
CA GLY A 790 0.23 10.01 -30.37
C GLY A 790 0.71 9.82 -28.93
N ARG A 791 -0.19 9.87 -27.93
CA ARG A 791 0.05 9.46 -26.53
C ARG A 791 0.65 8.05 -26.40
N PHE A 792 0.47 7.19 -27.42
CA PHE A 792 0.93 5.79 -27.48
C PHE A 792 2.09 5.54 -28.46
N ILE A 793 2.35 6.48 -29.38
CA ILE A 793 3.47 6.38 -30.34
C ILE A 793 4.82 6.73 -29.66
N TYR A 794 4.78 7.48 -28.55
CA TYR A 794 5.97 7.97 -27.85
C TYR A 794 6.84 6.90 -27.17
N LYS A 795 6.36 5.65 -27.00
CA LYS A 795 7.24 4.53 -26.53
C LYS A 795 8.40 4.27 -27.51
N LYS A 796 8.27 4.61 -28.81
CA LYS A 796 9.33 4.48 -29.83
C LYS A 796 10.26 5.68 -29.99
N VAL A 797 9.92 6.86 -29.44
CA VAL A 797 10.72 8.10 -29.62
C VAL A 797 11.87 8.22 -28.60
N PHE A 798 11.93 7.34 -27.60
CA PHE A 798 13.05 7.22 -26.66
C PHE A 798 14.11 6.19 -27.10
N GLU A 799 14.18 5.82 -28.39
CA GLU A 799 15.48 5.45 -28.96
C GLU A 799 16.39 6.68 -28.83
N GLN A 800 17.33 6.56 -27.91
CA GLN A 800 18.24 7.58 -27.37
C GLN A 800 18.59 8.71 -28.35
N PRO A 801 18.66 9.98 -27.91
CA PRO A 801 19.68 10.83 -28.47
C PRO A 801 21.00 10.19 -28.06
N THR A 802 21.65 9.46 -28.98
CA THR A 802 23.06 9.12 -28.80
C THR A 802 23.80 10.43 -28.63
N ILE A 803 24.10 10.82 -27.39
CA ILE A 803 25.02 11.92 -27.10
C ILE A 803 26.43 11.36 -27.35
N ASN A 804 26.76 11.16 -28.62
CA ASN A 804 28.14 11.07 -29.05
C ASN A 804 28.62 12.50 -29.29
N GLY A 805 28.99 13.16 -28.19
CA GLY A 805 29.68 14.44 -28.27
C GLY A 805 31.09 14.25 -28.86
N LYS A 806 31.31 14.82 -30.05
CA LYS A 806 32.49 15.66 -30.30
C LYS A 806 32.17 16.68 -31.38
N PRO A 807 32.44 17.98 -31.16
CA PRO A 807 32.30 18.99 -32.21
C PRO A 807 33.43 18.78 -33.22
N THR A 808 33.10 18.40 -34.45
CA THR A 808 34.02 18.60 -35.58
C THR A 808 33.75 19.97 -36.15
N THR A 809 34.75 20.85 -36.05
CA THR A 809 34.88 21.99 -36.94
C THR A 809 34.87 21.49 -38.38
N ASP A 810 34.20 22.25 -39.24
CA ASP A 810 34.12 22.12 -40.70
C ASP A 810 32.87 21.39 -41.22
N GLY A 811 32.05 22.16 -41.92
CA GLY A 811 30.73 21.75 -42.41
C GLY A 811 30.79 20.83 -43.62
N GLU A 812 30.11 19.70 -43.51
CA GLU A 812 29.21 19.09 -44.49
C GLU A 812 28.44 17.93 -43.81
N PRO A 813 27.15 17.67 -44.13
CA PRO A 813 26.36 16.64 -43.46
C PRO A 813 26.73 15.24 -43.95
N SER A 814 27.16 14.37 -43.03
CA SER A 814 27.44 12.96 -43.31
C SER A 814 26.17 12.13 -43.45
N GLN A 815 26.19 11.27 -44.47
CA GLN A 815 25.07 10.48 -44.98
C GLN A 815 24.64 9.36 -44.02
N LEU A 816 23.32 9.20 -43.89
CA LEU A 816 22.58 8.12 -43.22
C LEU A 816 23.15 6.72 -43.51
N ARG A 817 23.51 5.96 -42.46
CA ARG A 817 23.65 4.50 -42.55
C ARG A 817 22.24 3.89 -42.66
N ARG A 818 21.91 3.45 -43.87
CA ARG A 818 20.76 2.56 -44.15
C ARG A 818 20.99 1.20 -43.49
N ILE A 819 20.07 0.79 -42.62
CA ILE A 819 19.92 -0.62 -42.23
C ILE A 819 19.48 -1.41 -43.48
N HIS A 820 20.17 -2.52 -43.73
CA HIS A 820 20.08 -3.33 -44.93
C HIS A 820 18.69 -3.98 -45.12
N LYS A 821 18.04 -3.68 -46.24
CA LYS A 821 17.09 -4.59 -46.89
C LYS A 821 17.87 -5.80 -47.39
N MET A 822 17.56 -7.01 -46.92
CA MET A 822 18.01 -8.24 -47.59
C MET A 822 17.40 -8.27 -49.01
N LYS A 823 18.26 -8.32 -50.03
CA LYS A 823 17.87 -8.65 -51.41
C LYS A 823 18.16 -10.13 -51.66
N LYS A 824 17.25 -10.73 -52.43
CA LYS A 824 17.39 -12.01 -53.15
C LYS A 824 18.75 -12.10 -53.87
N ASN A 825 19.31 -13.31 -53.82
CA ASN A 825 20.50 -13.82 -54.51
C ASN A 825 21.84 -13.48 -53.82
N ASP A 826 22.31 -14.39 -52.98
CA ASP A 826 23.61 -15.02 -53.21
C ASP A 826 23.65 -16.42 -52.59
N THR A 827 24.00 -17.38 -53.43
CA THR A 827 24.25 -18.80 -53.14
C THR A 827 25.58 -18.96 -52.43
N MET A 828 25.65 -19.82 -51.40
CA MET A 828 26.83 -20.66 -51.19
C MET A 828 26.49 -21.97 -50.45
N ASP A 829 26.72 -23.04 -51.19
CA ASP A 829 27.23 -24.36 -50.83
C ASP A 829 26.51 -25.31 -49.85
N ARG A 830 26.09 -26.42 -50.47
CA ARG A 830 25.64 -27.68 -49.88
C ARG A 830 26.75 -28.35 -49.11
N VAL A 831 26.42 -28.87 -47.93
CA VAL A 831 26.86 -30.21 -47.49
C VAL A 831 25.63 -30.96 -46.92
N PRO A 832 25.40 -32.24 -47.28
CA PRO A 832 24.10 -32.91 -47.18
C PRO A 832 23.96 -33.80 -45.93
N ASN A 833 22.70 -34.21 -45.68
CA ASN A 833 22.21 -35.30 -44.83
C ASN A 833 21.70 -34.92 -43.43
N HIS A 834 20.39 -34.70 -43.30
CA HIS A 834 19.46 -35.70 -42.75
C HIS A 834 18.01 -35.26 -43.04
N LYS A 835 17.18 -36.20 -43.51
CA LYS A 835 15.76 -35.96 -43.84
C LYS A 835 14.97 -35.64 -42.56
N PRO A 836 13.96 -34.75 -42.63
CA PRO A 836 12.99 -34.58 -41.55
C PRO A 836 11.99 -35.75 -41.56
N THR A 837 11.71 -36.29 -40.38
CA THR A 837 10.60 -37.23 -40.17
C THR A 837 9.33 -36.42 -39.97
N GLN A 838 8.40 -36.57 -40.91
CA GLN A 838 6.97 -36.34 -40.70
C GLN A 838 6.50 -37.22 -39.53
N VAL A 839 5.67 -36.66 -38.64
CA VAL A 839 4.72 -37.46 -37.87
C VAL A 839 3.35 -36.85 -38.09
N ASP A 840 2.52 -37.63 -38.76
CA ASP A 840 1.11 -37.42 -39.02
C ASP A 840 0.27 -37.42 -37.73
N SER A 841 -0.87 -36.75 -37.85
CA SER A 841 -2.11 -36.85 -37.08
C SER A 841 -2.36 -38.16 -36.32
N MET A 842 -2.95 -38.06 -35.12
CA MET A 842 -3.96 -39.01 -34.65
C MET A 842 -4.95 -38.37 -33.66
N GLN A 843 -6.22 -38.53 -33.97
CA GLN A 843 -7.41 -38.32 -33.13
C GLN A 843 -7.55 -39.40 -32.04
N ASP A 844 -8.42 -39.08 -31.07
CA ASP A 844 -9.21 -39.94 -30.17
C ASP A 844 -8.58 -40.58 -28.92
N GLY A 845 -9.31 -40.40 -27.80
CA GLY A 845 -9.45 -41.44 -26.77
C GLY A 845 -9.28 -41.00 -25.31
N ALA A 846 -10.40 -40.86 -24.60
CA ALA A 846 -10.45 -40.76 -23.14
C ALA A 846 -9.98 -42.04 -22.41
N LYS A 847 -9.29 -41.90 -21.26
CA LYS A 847 -9.53 -42.58 -19.95
C LYS A 847 -8.29 -42.62 -19.02
N ASP A 848 -8.53 -42.24 -17.76
CA ASP A 848 -7.99 -42.70 -16.45
C ASP A 848 -6.47 -42.76 -16.14
N GLY A 849 -6.07 -42.04 -15.06
CA GLY A 849 -4.97 -42.42 -14.14
C GLY A 849 -3.95 -41.32 -13.80
N PRO A 850 -3.55 -41.12 -12.52
CA PRO A 850 -2.63 -40.04 -12.12
C PRO A 850 -1.18 -40.45 -12.35
N ILE A 851 -0.40 -39.64 -13.09
CA ILE A 851 1.03 -39.85 -13.28
C ILE A 851 1.81 -38.83 -12.43
N ASN A 852 2.59 -39.37 -11.51
CA ASN A 852 3.47 -38.70 -10.56
C ASN A 852 4.69 -38.14 -11.30
N TYR A 853 4.84 -36.82 -11.42
CA TYR A 853 6.02 -36.19 -12.04
C TYR A 853 6.97 -35.65 -10.96
N GLN A 854 8.11 -36.32 -10.80
CA GLN A 854 9.28 -35.80 -10.08
C GLN A 854 10.10 -34.92 -11.03
N PRO A 855 10.46 -33.67 -10.69
CA PRO A 855 11.27 -32.82 -11.56
C PRO A 855 12.73 -33.28 -11.60
N LYS A 856 13.30 -33.43 -12.80
CA LYS A 856 14.76 -33.53 -12.99
C LYS A 856 15.38 -32.14 -12.96
N HIS A 857 16.49 -32.01 -12.24
CA HIS A 857 17.34 -30.83 -12.18
C HIS A 857 17.88 -30.43 -13.56
N VAL A 858 17.79 -29.13 -13.89
CA VAL A 858 18.50 -28.48 -14.99
C VAL A 858 19.38 -27.39 -14.40
N THR A 859 20.68 -27.47 -14.64
CA THR A 859 21.69 -26.46 -14.32
C THR A 859 21.83 -25.48 -15.49
N PHE A 860 21.81 -24.18 -15.23
CA PHE A 860 22.05 -23.13 -16.23
C PHE A 860 23.44 -22.49 -16.05
N SER A 861 24.16 -22.31 -17.17
CA SER A 861 25.38 -21.50 -17.27
C SER A 861 25.04 -20.12 -17.88
N HIS A 862 25.48 -19.05 -17.22
CA HIS A 862 25.29 -17.66 -17.65
C HIS A 862 26.13 -17.32 -18.91
N GLY A 863 25.54 -16.53 -19.81
CA GLY A 863 26.18 -15.84 -20.92
C GLY A 863 25.54 -14.48 -21.13
#